data_AF-L7JZV9-F1
#
_entry.id   AF-L7JZV9-F1
#
_cell.length_a   1.000
_cell.length_b   1.000
_cell.length_c   1.000
_cell.angle_alpha   90.00
_cell.angle_beta   90.00
_cell.angle_gamma   90.00
#
_symmetry.space_group_name_H-M   'P 1'
#
loop_
_entity.id
_entity.type
_entity.pdbx_description
1 polymer ?
#
loop_
_entity_poly.entity_id
_entity_poly.type
_entity_poly.pdbx_seq_one_letter_code
_entity_poly.pdbx_strand_id
1 'polypeptide(L)'
;VSMLPNLYSYIESVVRYIILFETNPEVHHDNYIIVDDLNDTGMVGLLEALLKKQKFYSFRYRSEKFDFKKNSHTKKDAKNLSLHYINRYFGVRREQYRHYYELLENDRNDTYKVIHVPFKRPLFQKIVKLSKDNIPDFTVEEVCVIFKYILPYKDRLPLITYAICIFLQENPSLADELNEARKDITRCGDNTHLKSLYSFIFGQNDTAIIFRDAVSSNIALTLRDIYANKAYSYKNPVGEYLFHLELDLEKLSIGFLFNRLYMDVVFLTNNMRLLQEKFQVNAANSSLDIEIHYVDDKTHEQEVTMVSGDQLSLLELNFISNCAFLQHNSINDVIVEFVGLNQEIDAEIFNESNVIRKIVCKFCSVEFVKSLPKHVTILRADFKETTYGDTKDSFVNITDVTYTESNFYEDIVPSDASKIRSISKSIFFSGSSISIDDTCPDITIQNTAATIKVCGLSMVAEVVLTESLFSCFKLMNKHDDYRLIEINEAVIQGAAEISVSMQIIALINVKLSSESKIVFGKGHTYITISESTGLFDLKCYIGIELCFNKDMLMMISPKGDSNQQLSQLILCGVKFVEKIHMPNRYERIEFKGITTAKDSAIILGDKCKELSIVEFNGVIDMRHVINFDSVTIHASMNEEASIKFIGLSRVSHLFYHNLYYNVNVCQLLAENFYEIEHLQFDTNCPFRDCEDIEKYHMYTGLRFIRVGNQRYSPYQLTKYLSKQDKADCAAISSLLDSAANFILNIILKQSANSTIKKLELLSAAVSCENYKLFKAQKGLEILKFALKILQVVFFILCPSL
;
A
#
# COMPACT_ATOMS: atom_id res chain seq x y z
N VAL A 1 18.69 12.14 33.76
CA VAL A 1 17.37 12.13 34.44
C VAL A 1 16.32 11.93 33.36
N SER A 2 15.83 10.69 33.18
CA SER A 2 14.56 10.31 32.53
C SER A 2 14.61 8.84 32.05
N MET A 3 14.13 7.91 32.89
CA MET A 3 13.39 6.76 32.40
C MET A 3 12.11 6.77 33.23
N LEU A 4 11.08 7.43 32.72
CA LEU A 4 9.71 7.16 33.09
C LEU A 4 9.28 5.99 32.21
N PRO A 5 9.08 4.78 32.75
CA PRO A 5 8.36 3.76 32.02
C PRO A 5 6.97 4.33 31.78
N ASN A 6 6.57 4.36 30.52
CA ASN A 6 5.21 4.64 30.10
C ASN A 6 4.24 3.83 30.99
N LEU A 7 3.55 4.51 31.90
CA LEU A 7 2.36 4.00 32.62
C LEU A 7 1.25 3.56 31.64
N TYR A 8 1.44 3.83 30.33
CA TYR A 8 0.53 3.53 29.22
C TYR A 8 0.27 2.04 28.98
N SER A 9 1.05 1.11 29.52
CA SER A 9 0.71 -0.32 29.50
C SER A 9 -0.20 -0.77 30.65
N TYR A 10 -0.55 0.14 31.57
CA TYR A 10 -1.31 -0.16 32.79
C TYR A 10 -2.79 0.23 32.71
N ILE A 11 -3.24 0.86 31.61
CA ILE A 11 -4.67 1.04 31.34
C ILE A 11 -5.14 -0.24 30.64
N GLU A 12 -5.69 -1.13 31.46
CA GLU A 12 -6.38 -2.38 31.14
C GLU A 12 -6.90 -2.46 29.69
N SER A 13 -6.41 -3.42 28.90
CA SER A 13 -7.18 -3.88 27.76
C SER A 13 -8.48 -4.48 28.31
N VAL A 14 -9.59 -3.74 28.17
CA VAL A 14 -10.91 -4.11 28.71
C VAL A 14 -11.36 -5.51 28.25
N VAL A 15 -10.78 -6.04 27.16
CA VAL A 15 -11.11 -7.35 26.59
C VAL A 15 -9.86 -8.22 26.39
N ARG A 16 -9.81 -9.39 27.02
CA ARG A 16 -8.85 -10.49 26.76
C ARG A 16 -9.52 -11.63 26.00
N TYR A 17 -8.73 -12.45 25.30
CA TYR A 17 -9.23 -13.58 24.53
C TYR A 17 -8.70 -14.92 25.08
N ILE A 18 -9.60 -15.89 25.25
CA ILE A 18 -9.29 -17.27 25.63
C ILE A 18 -9.48 -18.14 24.39
N ILE A 19 -8.39 -18.66 23.85
CA ILE A 19 -8.40 -19.53 22.68
C ILE A 19 -8.46 -20.98 23.18
N LEU A 20 -9.60 -21.65 23.00
CA LEU A 20 -9.83 -23.04 23.42
C LEU A 20 -9.60 -23.99 22.24
N PHE A 21 -8.69 -24.94 22.40
CA PHE A 21 -8.29 -25.90 21.37
C PHE A 21 -9.04 -27.23 21.51
N GLU A 22 -9.10 -27.99 20.42
CA GLU A 22 -9.62 -29.35 20.44
C GLU A 22 -8.73 -30.24 21.34
N THR A 23 -9.37 -30.92 22.30
CA THR A 23 -8.71 -31.84 23.24
C THR A 23 -8.99 -33.28 22.85
N ASN A 24 -7.99 -34.14 23.01
CA ASN A 24 -8.23 -35.58 22.95
C ASN A 24 -9.21 -35.97 24.08
N PRO A 25 -10.19 -36.85 23.83
CA PRO A 25 -11.18 -37.24 24.84
C PRO A 25 -10.57 -37.89 26.09
N GLU A 26 -9.33 -38.37 25.99
CA GLU A 26 -8.56 -38.97 27.08
C GLU A 26 -7.88 -37.94 28.00
N VAL A 27 -7.80 -36.67 27.60
CA VAL A 27 -7.15 -35.60 28.39
C VAL A 27 -8.23 -34.80 29.14
N HIS A 28 -8.27 -34.95 30.46
CA HIS A 28 -9.25 -34.28 31.34
C HIS A 28 -8.98 -32.78 31.61
N HIS A 29 -8.10 -32.13 30.84
CA HIS A 29 -7.71 -30.74 31.05
C HIS A 29 -8.04 -29.87 29.85
N ASP A 30 -8.63 -28.70 30.12
CA ASP A 30 -8.90 -27.68 29.10
C ASP A 30 -7.58 -27.23 28.48
N ASN A 31 -7.47 -27.34 27.17
CA ASN A 31 -6.29 -26.90 26.44
C ASN A 31 -6.55 -25.52 25.85
N TYR A 32 -6.02 -24.48 26.49
CA TYR A 32 -6.25 -23.09 26.07
C TYR A 32 -5.02 -22.19 26.19
N ILE A 33 -5.07 -21.06 25.50
CA ILE A 33 -4.10 -19.96 25.55
C ILE A 33 -4.84 -18.65 25.78
N ILE A 34 -4.25 -17.72 26.52
CA ILE A 34 -4.78 -16.36 26.70
C ILE A 34 -3.96 -15.39 25.86
N VAL A 35 -4.64 -14.51 25.14
CA VAL A 35 -4.03 -13.43 24.35
C VAL A 35 -4.75 -12.11 24.63
N ASP A 36 -4.01 -11.01 24.72
CA ASP A 36 -4.59 -9.68 24.90
C ASP A 36 -5.06 -9.08 23.56
N ASP A 37 -4.28 -9.32 22.50
CA ASP A 37 -4.57 -8.88 21.14
C ASP A 37 -4.51 -10.09 20.18
N LEU A 38 -5.54 -10.27 19.36
CA LEU A 38 -5.57 -11.33 18.34
C LEU A 38 -4.49 -11.12 17.27
N ASN A 39 -4.07 -9.87 17.03
CA ASN A 39 -3.00 -9.56 16.08
C ASN A 39 -1.66 -10.20 16.47
N ASP A 40 -1.42 -10.41 17.76
CA ASP A 40 -0.19 -11.03 18.27
C ASP A 40 -0.06 -12.51 17.86
N THR A 41 -1.15 -13.13 17.43
CA THR A 41 -1.17 -14.53 16.98
C THR A 41 -0.77 -14.68 15.52
N GLY A 42 -0.87 -13.61 14.73
CA GLY A 42 -0.79 -13.66 13.27
C GLY A 42 -1.88 -14.51 12.61
N MET A 43 -2.98 -14.84 13.31
CA MET A 43 -4.14 -15.60 12.77
C MET A 43 -5.44 -14.83 12.99
N VAL A 44 -5.40 -13.50 12.84
CA VAL A 44 -6.51 -12.62 13.19
C VAL A 44 -7.75 -12.90 12.33
N GLY A 45 -7.58 -13.13 11.02
CA GLY A 45 -8.70 -13.37 10.11
C GLY A 45 -9.48 -14.63 10.48
N LEU A 46 -8.78 -15.71 10.79
CA LEU A 46 -9.37 -16.96 11.29
C LEU A 46 -10.07 -16.74 12.64
N LEU A 47 -9.37 -16.15 13.62
CA LEU A 47 -9.89 -16.02 14.99
C LEU A 47 -11.11 -15.10 15.04
N GLU A 48 -11.14 -14.01 14.27
CA GLU A 48 -12.31 -13.15 14.14
C GLU A 48 -13.48 -13.86 13.44
N ALA A 49 -13.22 -14.65 12.40
CA ALA A 49 -14.26 -15.40 11.72
C ALA A 49 -14.89 -16.47 12.62
N LEU A 50 -14.07 -17.15 13.44
CA LEU A 50 -14.55 -18.10 14.44
C LEU A 50 -15.36 -17.39 15.52
N LEU A 51 -14.89 -16.23 16.00
CA LEU A 51 -15.59 -15.42 16.99
C LEU A 51 -16.97 -14.99 16.48
N LYS A 52 -17.10 -14.58 15.20
CA LYS A 52 -18.37 -14.19 14.57
C LYS A 52 -19.36 -15.35 14.43
N LYS A 53 -18.88 -16.59 14.26
CA LYS A 53 -19.70 -17.80 14.11
C LYS A 53 -20.19 -18.36 15.45
N GLN A 54 -19.59 -17.95 16.57
CA GLN A 54 -19.91 -18.45 17.90
C GLN A 54 -20.96 -17.56 18.58
N LYS A 55 -21.92 -18.17 19.28
CA LYS A 55 -22.90 -17.42 20.07
C LYS A 55 -22.16 -16.74 21.23
N PHE A 56 -22.24 -15.41 21.29
CA PHE A 56 -21.60 -14.62 22.33
C PHE A 56 -22.14 -14.99 23.71
N TYR A 57 -21.25 -15.42 24.60
CA TYR A 57 -21.47 -15.35 26.04
C TYR A 57 -20.66 -14.17 26.56
N SER A 58 -21.22 -12.96 26.50
CA SER A 58 -20.69 -11.87 27.32
C SER A 58 -21.09 -12.18 28.75
N PHE A 59 -20.22 -12.81 29.52
CA PHE A 59 -20.42 -12.93 30.96
C PHE A 59 -20.23 -11.55 31.59
N ARG A 60 -21.26 -10.69 31.53
CA ARG A 60 -21.45 -9.69 32.57
C ARG A 60 -22.10 -10.42 33.72
N TYR A 61 -21.39 -10.54 34.82
CA TYR A 61 -21.83 -11.26 36.01
C TYR A 61 -23.23 -10.79 36.44
N ARG A 62 -24.27 -11.56 36.06
CA ARG A 62 -25.48 -11.74 36.84
C ARG A 62 -25.37 -13.13 37.41
N SER A 63 -25.41 -13.21 38.74
CA SER A 63 -25.28 -14.46 39.50
C SER A 63 -26.44 -15.40 39.20
N GLU A 64 -26.35 -16.20 38.14
CA GLU A 64 -27.06 -17.46 38.05
C GLU A 64 -26.04 -18.56 38.32
N LYS A 65 -26.17 -19.17 39.50
CA LYS A 65 -25.36 -20.31 39.94
C LYS A 65 -25.56 -21.44 38.94
N PHE A 66 -24.61 -21.65 38.03
CA PHE A 66 -24.50 -22.90 37.30
C PHE A 66 -23.93 -23.94 38.26
N ASP A 67 -24.79 -24.86 38.71
CA ASP A 67 -24.39 -26.03 39.49
C ASP A 67 -23.62 -27.02 38.60
N PHE A 68 -22.35 -26.74 38.34
CA PHE A 68 -21.43 -27.76 37.86
C PHE A 68 -21.14 -28.72 39.01
N LYS A 69 -21.65 -29.95 38.89
CA LYS A 69 -21.33 -31.06 39.80
C LYS A 69 -19.81 -31.24 39.86
N LYS A 70 -19.20 -30.78 40.96
CA LYS A 70 -17.79 -31.04 41.31
C LYS A 70 -17.57 -32.54 41.44
N ASN A 71 -17.12 -33.20 40.37
CA ASN A 71 -16.50 -34.51 40.48
C ASN A 71 -15.10 -34.31 41.07
N SER A 72 -14.98 -34.54 42.37
CA SER A 72 -13.76 -34.39 43.16
C SER A 72 -12.81 -35.59 43.01
N HIS A 73 -12.39 -35.91 41.79
CA HIS A 73 -11.34 -36.90 41.56
C HIS A 73 -10.05 -36.24 41.06
N THR A 74 -8.96 -36.55 41.79
CA THR A 74 -7.53 -36.32 41.50
C THR A 74 -7.03 -34.88 41.35
N LYS A 75 -6.95 -34.16 42.47
CA LYS A 75 -6.17 -32.89 42.64
C LYS A 75 -4.63 -33.08 42.68
N LYS A 76 -4.10 -34.28 42.41
CA LYS A 76 -2.68 -34.59 42.67
C LYS A 76 -1.72 -34.42 41.49
N ASP A 77 -2.20 -34.31 40.24
CA ASP A 77 -1.31 -34.24 39.06
C ASP A 77 -1.21 -32.86 38.37
N ALA A 78 -1.97 -31.87 38.82
CA ALA A 78 -2.01 -30.54 38.16
C ALA A 78 -0.78 -29.63 38.44
N LYS A 79 0.18 -30.04 39.29
CA LYS A 79 1.33 -29.20 39.67
C LYS A 79 2.36 -28.97 38.55
N ASN A 80 2.32 -29.75 37.47
CA ASN A 80 3.26 -29.61 36.33
C ASN A 80 2.63 -28.97 35.08
N LEU A 81 1.36 -28.56 35.13
CA LEU A 81 0.70 -27.93 33.98
C LEU A 81 0.93 -26.42 34.00
N SER A 82 1.42 -25.88 32.88
CA SER A 82 1.65 -24.43 32.70
C SER A 82 0.70 -23.84 31.67
N LEU A 83 -0.04 -22.81 32.09
CA LEU A 83 -0.82 -21.96 31.19
C LEU A 83 0.15 -21.11 30.36
N HIS A 84 -0.12 -20.92 29.07
CA HIS A 84 0.67 -20.03 28.23
C HIS A 84 -0.12 -18.75 27.96
N TYR A 85 0.51 -17.63 28.27
CA TYR A 85 0.00 -16.28 28.05
C TYR A 85 0.87 -15.62 26.98
N ILE A 86 0.25 -15.11 25.91
CA ILE A 86 0.96 -14.47 24.81
C ILE A 86 0.65 -12.97 24.84
N ASN A 87 1.71 -12.16 24.92
CA ASN A 87 1.63 -10.71 24.89
C ASN A 87 2.82 -10.14 24.09
N ARG A 88 2.55 -9.21 23.17
CA ARG A 88 3.56 -8.56 22.31
C ARG A 88 4.79 -8.02 23.05
N TYR A 89 4.62 -7.50 24.25
CA TYR A 89 5.67 -6.82 25.01
C TYR A 89 6.48 -7.76 25.90
N PHE A 90 5.95 -8.94 26.24
CA PHE A 90 6.57 -9.86 27.19
C PHE A 90 6.84 -11.26 26.64
N GLY A 91 6.44 -11.54 25.39
CA GLY A 91 6.54 -12.86 24.78
C GLY A 91 5.59 -13.88 25.41
N VAL A 92 5.99 -15.15 25.41
CA VAL A 92 5.19 -16.25 25.98
C VAL A 92 5.53 -16.40 27.47
N ARG A 93 4.61 -16.01 28.36
CA ARG A 93 4.72 -16.25 29.80
C ARG A 93 4.09 -17.59 30.19
N ARG A 94 4.71 -18.29 31.15
CA ARG A 94 4.16 -19.49 31.77
C ARG A 94 3.54 -19.13 33.11
N GLU A 95 2.25 -19.38 33.27
CA GLU A 95 1.53 -19.19 34.52
C GLU A 95 1.10 -20.54 35.11
N GLN A 96 0.77 -20.54 36.41
CA GLN A 96 0.22 -21.73 37.06
C GLN A 96 -1.15 -22.04 36.42
N TYR A 97 -1.30 -23.26 35.92
CA TYR A 97 -2.55 -23.68 35.28
C TYR A 97 -3.75 -23.52 36.22
N ARG A 98 -4.81 -22.93 35.67
CA ARG A 98 -6.17 -22.86 36.22
C ARG A 98 -7.14 -23.31 35.15
N HIS A 99 -8.34 -23.77 35.49
CA HIS A 99 -9.34 -23.97 34.44
C HIS A 99 -9.82 -22.61 33.90
N TYR A 100 -10.17 -22.54 32.61
CA TYR A 100 -10.52 -21.23 32.02
C TYR A 100 -11.78 -20.63 32.67
N TYR A 101 -12.74 -21.46 33.11
CA TYR A 101 -13.91 -21.00 33.86
C TYR A 101 -13.54 -20.42 35.24
N GLU A 102 -12.47 -20.90 35.89
CA GLU A 102 -11.97 -20.33 37.14
C GLU A 102 -11.36 -18.94 36.91
N LEU A 103 -10.80 -18.67 35.73
CA LEU A 103 -10.32 -17.33 35.37
C LEU A 103 -11.49 -16.37 35.15
N LEU A 104 -12.52 -16.82 34.43
CA LEU A 104 -13.76 -16.07 34.24
C LEU A 104 -14.46 -15.74 35.57
N GLU A 105 -14.36 -16.61 36.59
CA GLU A 105 -14.96 -16.40 37.91
C GLU A 105 -14.16 -15.47 38.82
N ASN A 106 -12.83 -15.51 38.75
CA ASN A 106 -11.96 -14.82 39.71
C ASN A 106 -11.56 -13.41 39.28
N ASP A 107 -11.57 -13.11 37.99
CA ASP A 107 -11.04 -11.86 37.45
C ASP A 107 -12.18 -10.88 37.11
N ARG A 108 -12.56 -10.05 38.09
CA ARG A 108 -13.77 -9.20 38.01
C ARG A 108 -13.61 -7.93 37.17
N ASN A 109 -12.37 -7.53 36.86
CA ASN A 109 -12.08 -6.28 36.17
C ASN A 109 -11.91 -6.47 34.65
N ASP A 110 -11.63 -7.70 34.21
CA ASP A 110 -11.35 -8.01 32.81
C ASP A 110 -12.56 -8.63 32.10
N THR A 111 -12.86 -8.20 30.86
CA THR A 111 -13.83 -8.89 30.00
C THR A 111 -13.11 -9.97 29.20
N TYR A 112 -13.62 -11.19 29.17
CA TYR A 112 -13.04 -12.27 28.37
C TYR A 112 -13.94 -12.65 27.19
N LYS A 113 -13.34 -12.96 26.05
CA LYS A 113 -13.98 -13.60 24.90
C LYS A 113 -13.37 -14.97 24.65
N VAL A 114 -14.19 -16.01 24.65
CA VAL A 114 -13.73 -17.38 24.38
C VAL A 114 -13.88 -17.68 22.89
N ILE A 115 -12.83 -18.21 22.26
CA ILE A 115 -12.80 -18.61 20.85
C ILE A 115 -12.48 -20.10 20.78
N HIS A 116 -13.43 -20.90 20.29
CA HIS A 116 -13.18 -22.31 20.01
C HIS A 116 -12.47 -22.50 18.66
N VAL A 117 -11.33 -23.17 18.66
CA VAL A 117 -10.51 -23.43 17.48
C VAL A 117 -10.54 -24.92 17.13
N PRO A 118 -10.80 -25.30 15.86
CA PRO A 118 -11.04 -26.69 15.46
C PRO A 118 -9.74 -27.49 15.21
N PHE A 119 -8.70 -27.22 16.00
CA PHE A 119 -7.43 -27.93 15.92
C PHE A 119 -6.65 -27.87 17.23
N LYS A 120 -5.61 -28.70 17.31
CA LYS A 120 -4.81 -28.91 18.52
C LYS A 120 -3.85 -27.72 18.76
N ARG A 121 -3.62 -27.38 20.03
CA ARG A 121 -2.69 -26.33 20.46
C ARG A 121 -1.27 -26.44 19.89
N PRO A 122 -0.62 -27.62 19.77
CA PRO A 122 0.72 -27.70 19.21
C PRO A 122 0.82 -27.11 17.80
N LEU A 123 -0.18 -27.34 16.94
CA LEU A 123 -0.23 -26.75 15.61
C LEU A 123 -0.32 -25.23 15.67
N PHE A 124 -1.20 -24.70 16.53
CA PHE A 124 -1.30 -23.25 16.75
C PHE A 124 0.06 -22.66 17.16
N GLN A 125 0.77 -23.29 18.09
CA GLN A 125 2.07 -22.84 18.54
C GLN A 125 3.14 -22.90 17.43
N LYS A 126 3.11 -23.93 16.58
CA LYS A 126 3.97 -24.01 15.39
C LYS A 126 3.71 -22.82 14.44
N ILE A 127 2.44 -22.52 14.16
CA ILE A 127 2.06 -21.43 13.26
C ILE A 127 2.41 -20.05 13.84
N VAL A 128 2.18 -19.81 15.13
CA VAL A 128 2.55 -18.54 15.79
C VAL A 128 4.07 -18.33 15.71
N LYS A 129 4.86 -19.38 15.95
CA LYS A 129 6.33 -19.34 15.93
C LYS A 129 6.94 -19.38 14.52
N LEU A 130 6.12 -19.56 13.49
CA LEU A 130 6.60 -19.64 12.12
C LEU A 130 7.34 -18.35 11.77
N SER A 131 8.53 -18.48 11.22
CA SER A 131 9.28 -17.34 10.68
C SER A 131 10.11 -17.82 9.48
N LYS A 132 10.75 -16.89 8.77
CA LYS A 132 11.63 -17.23 7.66
C LYS A 132 12.77 -18.15 8.10
N ASP A 133 13.27 -17.95 9.31
CA ASP A 133 14.44 -18.64 9.87
C ASP A 133 14.06 -19.86 10.72
N ASN A 134 12.76 -20.08 10.96
CA ASN A 134 12.27 -21.15 11.83
C ASN A 134 10.98 -21.74 11.27
N ILE A 135 11.14 -22.81 10.49
CA ILE A 135 10.04 -23.62 9.96
C ILE A 135 9.97 -24.88 10.84
N PRO A 136 8.91 -25.06 11.62
CA PRO A 136 8.76 -26.26 12.44
C PRO A 136 8.36 -27.45 11.58
N ASP A 137 8.72 -28.66 12.02
CA ASP A 137 8.28 -29.89 11.37
C ASP A 137 6.76 -30.03 11.45
N PHE A 138 6.11 -30.21 10.30
CA PHE A 138 4.68 -30.49 10.23
C PHE A 138 4.44 -31.97 9.94
N THR A 139 3.32 -32.49 10.46
CA THR A 139 2.78 -33.79 10.07
C THR A 139 1.77 -33.63 8.92
N VAL A 140 1.51 -34.72 8.20
CA VAL A 140 0.48 -34.76 7.13
C VAL A 140 -0.90 -34.29 7.64
N GLU A 141 -1.29 -34.73 8.85
CA GLU A 141 -2.54 -34.31 9.51
C GLU A 141 -2.57 -32.80 9.74
N GLU A 142 -1.48 -32.23 10.27
CA GLU A 142 -1.36 -30.80 10.53
C GLU A 142 -1.45 -29.98 9.23
N VAL A 143 -0.82 -30.42 8.14
CA VAL A 143 -0.91 -29.74 6.84
C VAL A 143 -2.34 -29.77 6.29
N CYS A 144 -3.05 -30.91 6.41
CA CYS A 144 -4.48 -30.98 6.05
C CYS A 144 -5.33 -29.98 6.85
N VAL A 145 -5.05 -29.83 8.14
CA VAL A 145 -5.74 -28.88 9.02
C VAL A 145 -5.43 -27.43 8.61
N ILE A 146 -4.19 -27.13 8.24
CA ILE A 146 -3.80 -25.81 7.71
C ILE A 146 -4.60 -25.47 6.45
N PHE A 147 -4.66 -26.37 5.47
CA PHE A 147 -5.45 -26.17 4.26
C PHE A 147 -6.94 -25.97 4.55
N LYS A 148 -7.49 -26.78 5.46
CA LYS A 148 -8.94 -26.75 5.74
C LYS A 148 -9.37 -25.52 6.52
N TYR A 149 -8.60 -25.08 7.51
CA TYR A 149 -9.06 -24.08 8.47
C TYR A 149 -8.28 -22.78 8.47
N ILE A 150 -7.03 -22.74 8.01
CA ILE A 150 -6.17 -21.55 8.16
C ILE A 150 -5.99 -20.84 6.81
N LEU A 151 -5.60 -21.58 5.77
CA LEU A 151 -5.33 -21.03 4.44
C LEU A 151 -6.50 -20.18 3.86
N PRO A 152 -7.79 -20.56 4.01
CA PRO A 152 -8.91 -19.78 3.46
C PRO A 152 -9.02 -18.35 4.00
N TYR A 153 -8.46 -18.07 5.19
CA TYR A 153 -8.49 -16.74 5.80
C TYR A 153 -7.28 -15.88 5.44
N LYS A 154 -6.34 -16.42 4.65
CA LYS A 154 -5.14 -15.73 4.13
C LYS A 154 -4.20 -15.15 5.22
N ASP A 155 -4.36 -15.57 6.46
CA ASP A 155 -3.48 -15.21 7.57
C ASP A 155 -2.07 -15.77 7.32
N ARG A 156 -1.05 -14.90 7.33
CA ARG A 156 0.36 -15.25 7.08
C ARG A 156 0.56 -16.12 5.84
N LEU A 157 -0.26 -15.90 4.80
CA LEU A 157 -0.30 -16.70 3.59
C LEU A 157 1.09 -16.98 2.98
N PRO A 158 2.02 -16.00 2.87
CA PRO A 158 3.36 -16.27 2.34
C PRO A 158 4.17 -17.29 3.15
N LEU A 159 4.18 -17.16 4.49
CA LEU A 159 4.93 -18.04 5.39
C LEU A 159 4.34 -19.45 5.43
N ILE A 160 3.02 -19.56 5.48
CA ILE A 160 2.33 -20.85 5.48
C ILE A 160 2.58 -21.59 4.18
N THR A 161 2.49 -20.89 3.05
CA THR A 161 2.77 -21.46 1.73
C THR A 161 4.21 -21.96 1.65
N TYR A 162 5.17 -21.15 2.12
CA TYR A 162 6.58 -21.53 2.17
C TYR A 162 6.82 -22.78 3.04
N ALA A 163 6.20 -22.85 4.22
CA ALA A 163 6.30 -23.99 5.12
C ALA A 163 5.72 -25.28 4.50
N ILE A 164 4.61 -25.19 3.76
CA ILE A 164 4.03 -26.34 3.05
C ILE A 164 4.97 -26.80 1.92
N CYS A 165 5.56 -25.88 1.17
CA CYS A 165 6.54 -26.23 0.14
C CYS A 165 7.75 -26.97 0.73
N ILE A 166 8.31 -26.48 1.84
CA ILE A 166 9.42 -27.13 2.54
C ILE A 166 9.00 -28.51 3.06
N PHE A 167 7.84 -28.62 3.72
CA PHE A 167 7.32 -29.90 4.20
C PHE A 167 7.20 -30.93 3.07
N LEU A 168 6.64 -30.56 1.91
CA LEU A 168 6.52 -31.48 0.77
C LEU A 168 7.88 -31.83 0.17
N GLN A 169 8.82 -30.88 0.13
CA GLN A 169 10.17 -31.09 -0.39
C GLN A 169 11.02 -32.00 0.52
N GLU A 170 10.81 -31.95 1.83
CA GLU A 170 11.48 -32.83 2.81
C GLU A 170 10.84 -34.24 2.89
N ASN A 171 9.65 -34.42 2.29
CA ASN A 171 8.92 -35.68 2.27
C ASN A 171 8.73 -36.18 0.81
N PRO A 172 9.81 -36.56 0.10
CA PRO A 172 9.77 -36.89 -1.32
C PRO A 172 8.80 -38.04 -1.65
N SER A 173 8.71 -39.07 -0.79
CA SER A 173 7.77 -40.18 -1.00
C SER A 173 6.31 -39.72 -1.00
N LEU A 174 5.96 -38.74 -0.14
CA LEU A 174 4.61 -38.17 -0.12
C LEU A 174 4.36 -37.31 -1.36
N ALA A 175 5.36 -36.56 -1.81
CA ALA A 175 5.28 -35.79 -3.04
C ALA A 175 5.09 -36.69 -4.27
N ASP A 176 5.80 -37.82 -4.32
CA ASP A 176 5.66 -38.85 -5.36
C ASP A 176 4.28 -39.51 -5.32
N GLU A 177 3.78 -39.87 -4.13
CA GLU A 177 2.42 -40.41 -3.96
C GLU A 177 1.34 -39.43 -4.42
N LEU A 178 1.48 -38.14 -4.09
CA LEU A 178 0.59 -37.07 -4.55
C LEU A 178 0.62 -36.90 -6.07
N ASN A 179 1.79 -37.05 -6.66
CA ASN A 179 2.00 -36.97 -8.10
C ASN A 179 1.41 -38.19 -8.83
N GLU A 180 1.57 -39.40 -8.29
CA GLU A 180 0.96 -40.62 -8.84
C GLU A 180 -0.57 -40.62 -8.69
N ALA A 181 -1.09 -40.12 -7.56
CA ALA A 181 -2.52 -39.92 -7.33
C ALA A 181 -3.19 -39.03 -8.38
N ARG A 182 -2.41 -38.17 -9.04
CA ARG A 182 -2.89 -37.32 -10.13
C ARG A 182 -3.19 -38.08 -11.41
N LYS A 183 -2.45 -39.15 -11.70
CA LYS A 183 -2.69 -40.01 -12.87
C LYS A 183 -3.92 -40.88 -12.65
N ASP A 184 -4.11 -41.35 -11.42
CA ASP A 184 -5.23 -42.20 -11.03
C ASP A 184 -5.54 -42.03 -9.55
N ILE A 185 -6.61 -41.31 -9.24
CA ILE A 185 -7.02 -41.02 -7.86
C ILE A 185 -7.38 -42.28 -7.07
N THR A 186 -7.69 -43.39 -7.75
CA THR A 186 -7.99 -44.67 -7.10
C THR A 186 -6.74 -45.30 -6.47
N ARG A 187 -5.53 -44.91 -6.93
CA ARG A 187 -4.25 -45.34 -6.35
C ARG A 187 -3.97 -44.78 -4.96
N CYS A 188 -4.69 -43.75 -4.51
CA CYS A 188 -4.59 -43.25 -3.13
C CYS A 188 -5.03 -44.29 -2.07
N GLY A 189 -5.63 -45.41 -2.49
CA GLY A 189 -6.18 -46.42 -1.57
C GLY A 189 -7.21 -45.81 -0.62
N ASP A 190 -7.22 -46.26 0.64
CA ASP A 190 -8.10 -45.72 1.69
C ASP A 190 -7.44 -44.61 2.53
N ASN A 191 -6.30 -44.07 2.10
CA ASN A 191 -5.62 -42.99 2.83
C ASN A 191 -6.39 -41.66 2.69
N THR A 192 -7.20 -41.34 3.69
CA THR A 192 -8.06 -40.14 3.73
C THR A 192 -7.26 -38.84 3.72
N HIS A 193 -6.07 -38.83 4.32
CA HIS A 193 -5.22 -37.64 4.37
C HIS A 193 -4.57 -37.35 3.02
N LEU A 194 -4.06 -38.37 2.33
CA LEU A 194 -3.51 -38.23 0.99
C LEU A 194 -4.56 -37.72 -0.01
N LYS A 195 -5.78 -38.28 0.02
CA LYS A 195 -6.91 -37.80 -0.79
C LYS A 195 -7.25 -36.33 -0.49
N SER A 196 -7.21 -35.94 0.78
CA SER A 196 -7.47 -34.56 1.21
C SER A 196 -6.39 -33.61 0.68
N LEU A 197 -5.11 -33.92 0.88
CA LEU A 197 -3.99 -33.12 0.35
C LEU A 197 -4.05 -33.00 -1.17
N TYR A 198 -4.32 -34.09 -1.87
CA TYR A 198 -4.52 -34.08 -3.31
C TYR A 198 -5.60 -33.07 -3.72
N SER A 199 -6.75 -33.11 -3.04
CA SER A 199 -7.85 -32.18 -3.32
C SER A 199 -7.51 -30.71 -3.00
N PHE A 200 -6.63 -30.46 -2.02
CA PHE A 200 -6.20 -29.11 -1.65
C PHE A 200 -5.09 -28.56 -2.54
N ILE A 201 -4.32 -29.40 -3.23
CA ILE A 201 -3.22 -28.96 -4.09
C ILE A 201 -3.69 -28.91 -5.55
N PHE A 202 -4.34 -29.97 -6.02
CA PHE A 202 -4.72 -30.15 -7.43
C PHE A 202 -6.21 -30.00 -7.70
N GLY A 203 -7.05 -29.86 -6.67
CA GLY A 203 -8.48 -29.67 -6.84
C GLY A 203 -8.85 -28.33 -7.48
N GLN A 204 -10.13 -28.21 -7.82
CA GLN A 204 -10.75 -26.98 -8.35
C GLN A 204 -11.52 -26.20 -7.27
N ASN A 205 -11.31 -26.54 -5.99
CA ASN A 205 -11.90 -25.79 -4.89
C ASN A 205 -11.14 -24.49 -4.61
N ASP A 206 -11.79 -23.55 -3.93
CA ASP A 206 -11.22 -22.23 -3.62
C ASP A 206 -9.89 -22.34 -2.86
N THR A 207 -9.76 -23.27 -1.92
CA THR A 207 -8.53 -23.49 -1.16
C THR A 207 -7.35 -23.84 -2.06
N ALA A 208 -7.57 -24.70 -3.05
CA ALA A 208 -6.54 -25.11 -3.99
C ALA A 208 -6.14 -23.99 -4.94
N ILE A 209 -7.10 -23.17 -5.38
CA ILE A 209 -6.83 -21.96 -6.17
C ILE A 209 -5.98 -20.97 -5.34
N ILE A 210 -6.41 -20.68 -4.11
CA ILE A 210 -5.68 -19.79 -3.18
C ILE A 210 -4.26 -20.28 -2.95
N PHE A 211 -4.06 -21.58 -2.76
CA PHE A 211 -2.73 -22.16 -2.55
C PHE A 211 -1.83 -21.98 -3.77
N ARG A 212 -2.30 -22.36 -4.96
CA ARG A 212 -1.50 -22.25 -6.19
C ARG A 212 -1.14 -20.79 -6.50
N ASP A 213 -2.10 -19.88 -6.35
CA ASP A 213 -1.86 -18.45 -6.50
C ASP A 213 -0.83 -17.94 -5.49
N ALA A 214 -0.91 -18.42 -4.24
CA ALA A 214 0.05 -18.08 -3.20
C ALA A 214 1.45 -18.63 -3.49
N VAL A 215 1.58 -19.83 -4.04
CA VAL A 215 2.87 -20.40 -4.47
C VAL A 215 3.48 -19.51 -5.55
N SER A 216 2.73 -19.25 -6.64
CA SER A 216 3.23 -18.44 -7.76
C SER A 216 3.57 -16.99 -7.38
N SER A 217 2.90 -16.43 -6.37
CA SER A 217 3.05 -15.00 -6.01
C SER A 217 4.03 -14.75 -4.86
N ASN A 218 4.26 -15.74 -3.98
CA ASN A 218 5.05 -15.55 -2.76
C ASN A 218 6.34 -16.37 -2.71
N ILE A 219 6.48 -17.40 -3.54
CA ILE A 219 7.63 -18.31 -3.54
C ILE A 219 8.47 -18.08 -4.78
N ALA A 220 9.77 -17.84 -4.59
CA ALA A 220 10.77 -17.81 -5.65
C ALA A 220 11.63 -19.06 -5.55
N LEU A 221 11.54 -19.96 -6.53
CA LEU A 221 12.38 -21.15 -6.60
C LEU A 221 13.63 -20.88 -7.43
N THR A 222 14.79 -21.29 -6.94
CA THR A 222 16.05 -21.35 -7.68
C THR A 222 16.54 -22.80 -7.69
N LEU A 223 16.69 -23.37 -8.88
CA LEU A 223 17.21 -24.71 -9.12
C LEU A 223 18.66 -24.63 -9.55
N ARG A 224 19.55 -25.39 -8.91
CA ARG A 224 20.96 -25.51 -9.28
C ARG A 224 21.22 -26.87 -9.91
N ASP A 225 21.97 -26.90 -11.01
CA ASP A 225 22.50 -28.15 -11.54
C ASP A 225 23.86 -28.51 -10.92
N ILE A 226 24.45 -29.62 -11.37
CA ILE A 226 25.76 -30.09 -10.91
C ILE A 226 26.91 -29.16 -11.31
N TYR A 227 26.68 -28.25 -12.25
CA TYR A 227 27.65 -27.24 -12.74
C TYR A 227 27.39 -25.85 -12.15
N ALA A 228 26.46 -25.75 -11.19
CA ALA A 228 26.00 -24.51 -10.57
C ALA A 228 25.29 -23.52 -11.53
N ASN A 229 24.88 -23.96 -12.73
CA ASN A 229 23.94 -23.22 -13.56
C ASN A 229 22.58 -23.17 -12.86
N LYS A 230 21.77 -22.15 -13.17
CA LYS A 230 20.54 -21.87 -12.44
C LYS A 230 19.33 -21.77 -13.35
N ALA A 231 18.21 -22.35 -12.88
CA ALA A 231 16.88 -22.06 -13.37
C ALA A 231 16.03 -21.45 -12.25
N TYR A 232 15.02 -20.67 -12.61
CA TYR A 232 14.20 -19.90 -11.68
C TYR A 232 12.71 -20.13 -11.90
N SER A 233 11.90 -20.01 -10.86
CA SER A 233 10.43 -19.92 -10.97
C SER A 233 9.89 -18.82 -10.07
N TYR A 234 9.28 -17.80 -10.68
CA TYR A 234 8.55 -16.72 -9.99
C TYR A 234 7.64 -15.97 -10.98
N LYS A 235 6.48 -15.47 -10.54
CA LYS A 235 5.50 -14.80 -11.43
C LYS A 235 5.82 -13.33 -11.71
N ASN A 236 6.50 -12.63 -10.80
CA ASN A 236 6.98 -11.26 -10.97
C ASN A 236 7.90 -10.85 -9.79
N PRO A 237 9.06 -10.22 -10.02
CA PRO A 237 9.99 -9.82 -8.95
C PRO A 237 9.56 -8.54 -8.20
N VAL A 238 8.36 -8.00 -8.44
CA VAL A 238 7.94 -6.65 -8.01
C VAL A 238 7.49 -6.60 -6.53
N GLY A 239 7.54 -7.70 -5.78
CA GLY A 239 7.17 -7.75 -4.36
C GLY A 239 8.37 -7.76 -3.42
N GLU A 240 8.38 -6.89 -2.39
CA GLU A 240 9.44 -6.81 -1.37
C GLU A 240 9.53 -8.05 -0.44
N TYR A 241 8.66 -9.06 -0.60
CA TYR A 241 8.49 -10.16 0.37
C TYR A 241 8.43 -11.56 -0.26
N LEU A 242 9.25 -11.85 -1.26
CA LEU A 242 9.37 -13.22 -1.81
C LEU A 242 10.18 -14.13 -0.86
N PHE A 243 9.67 -15.33 -0.62
CA PHE A 243 10.40 -16.40 0.07
C PHE A 243 11.21 -17.18 -0.95
N HIS A 244 12.54 -17.13 -0.81
CA HIS A 244 13.44 -17.81 -1.70
C HIS A 244 13.66 -19.26 -1.25
N LEU A 245 13.37 -20.21 -2.13
CA LEU A 245 13.66 -21.63 -1.99
C LEU A 245 14.77 -22.01 -2.97
N GLU A 246 15.92 -22.42 -2.46
CA GLU A 246 17.06 -22.85 -3.29
C GLU A 246 17.27 -24.35 -3.17
N LEU A 247 17.28 -25.08 -4.29
CA LEU A 247 17.37 -26.53 -4.33
C LEU A 247 18.29 -27.01 -5.45
N ASP A 248 18.94 -28.15 -5.24
CA ASP A 248 19.57 -28.90 -6.33
C ASP A 248 18.48 -29.54 -7.19
N LEU A 249 18.59 -29.46 -8.53
CA LEU A 249 17.59 -30.00 -9.46
C LEU A 249 17.34 -31.50 -9.23
N GLU A 250 18.39 -32.26 -8.94
CA GLU A 250 18.31 -33.71 -8.67
C GLU A 250 17.41 -34.02 -7.44
N LYS A 251 17.45 -33.14 -6.44
CA LYS A 251 16.70 -33.30 -5.19
C LYS A 251 15.27 -32.77 -5.28
N LEU A 252 14.92 -32.06 -6.35
CA LEU A 252 13.58 -31.48 -6.51
C LEU A 252 12.50 -32.56 -6.44
N SER A 253 11.52 -32.37 -5.57
CA SER A 253 10.37 -33.27 -5.39
C SER A 253 9.02 -32.55 -5.58
N ILE A 254 9.03 -31.21 -5.55
CA ILE A 254 7.82 -30.39 -5.63
C ILE A 254 7.67 -29.62 -6.95
N GLY A 255 8.31 -30.09 -8.04
CA GLY A 255 8.30 -29.42 -9.34
C GLY A 255 6.89 -29.14 -9.88
N PHE A 256 5.92 -30.00 -9.55
CA PHE A 256 4.51 -29.87 -9.94
C PHE A 256 3.78 -28.65 -9.34
N LEU A 257 4.33 -28.00 -8.31
CA LEU A 257 3.75 -26.79 -7.70
C LEU A 257 4.02 -25.53 -8.52
N PHE A 258 4.98 -25.58 -9.43
CA PHE A 258 5.44 -24.44 -10.21
C PHE A 258 4.92 -24.55 -11.64
N ASN A 259 4.30 -23.47 -12.11
CA ASN A 259 3.70 -23.39 -13.45
C ASN A 259 4.53 -22.56 -14.43
N ARG A 260 5.67 -22.04 -14.02
CA ARG A 260 6.60 -21.31 -14.90
C ARG A 260 8.04 -21.63 -14.55
N LEU A 261 8.90 -21.77 -15.55
CA LEU A 261 10.32 -22.03 -15.36
C LEU A 261 11.15 -21.16 -16.32
N TYR A 262 12.11 -20.44 -15.78
CA TYR A 262 13.04 -19.58 -16.50
C TYR A 262 14.42 -20.21 -16.45
N MET A 263 15.09 -20.38 -17.58
CA MET A 263 16.42 -20.98 -17.63
C MET A 263 17.21 -20.46 -18.83
N ASP A 264 18.52 -20.61 -18.82
CA ASP A 264 19.32 -20.43 -20.04
C ASP A 264 19.39 -21.75 -20.85
N VAL A 265 19.90 -21.66 -22.08
CA VAL A 265 20.00 -22.83 -22.97
C VAL A 265 21.03 -23.86 -22.48
N VAL A 266 22.05 -23.42 -21.73
CA VAL A 266 23.09 -24.28 -21.16
C VAL A 266 22.51 -25.19 -20.09
N PHE A 267 21.71 -24.63 -19.17
CA PHE A 267 20.97 -25.35 -18.15
C PHE A 267 20.03 -26.36 -18.79
N LEU A 268 19.27 -25.96 -19.81
CA LEU A 268 18.38 -26.87 -20.53
C LEU A 268 19.14 -28.05 -21.15
N THR A 269 20.25 -27.76 -21.84
CA THR A 269 21.06 -28.77 -22.54
C THR A 269 21.65 -29.78 -21.57
N ASN A 270 22.20 -29.31 -20.46
CA ASN A 270 22.83 -30.17 -19.45
C ASN A 270 21.81 -30.99 -18.66
N ASN A 271 20.56 -30.53 -18.54
CA ASN A 271 19.59 -31.08 -17.60
C ASN A 271 18.31 -31.62 -18.25
N MET A 272 18.24 -31.73 -19.58
CA MET A 272 17.02 -32.15 -20.31
C MET A 272 16.36 -33.39 -19.69
N ARG A 273 17.15 -34.45 -19.40
CA ARG A 273 16.62 -35.70 -18.81
C ARG A 273 16.05 -35.50 -17.41
N LEU A 274 16.74 -34.72 -16.57
CA LEU A 274 16.28 -34.43 -15.21
C LEU A 274 15.05 -33.52 -15.22
N LEU A 275 15.02 -32.50 -16.08
CA LEU A 275 13.85 -31.65 -16.29
C LEU A 275 12.64 -32.49 -16.73
N GLN A 276 12.85 -33.42 -17.65
CA GLN A 276 11.85 -34.39 -18.07
C GLN A 276 11.36 -35.22 -16.88
N GLU A 277 12.25 -35.81 -16.09
CA GLU A 277 11.87 -36.59 -14.91
C GLU A 277 11.09 -35.76 -13.86
N LYS A 278 11.54 -34.53 -13.57
CA LYS A 278 10.98 -33.71 -12.49
C LYS A 278 9.69 -32.96 -12.86
N PHE A 279 9.47 -32.69 -14.15
CA PHE A 279 8.33 -31.87 -14.62
C PHE A 279 7.38 -32.59 -15.60
N GLN A 280 7.73 -33.73 -16.21
CA GLN A 280 6.85 -34.42 -17.18
C GLN A 280 5.94 -35.50 -16.62
N VAL A 281 6.00 -35.80 -15.32
CA VAL A 281 5.03 -36.72 -14.68
C VAL A 281 3.58 -36.17 -14.70
N ASN A 282 3.42 -34.95 -15.23
CA ASN A 282 2.19 -34.18 -15.40
C ASN A 282 1.28 -34.72 -16.52
N ALA A 283 0.21 -35.43 -16.14
CA ALA A 283 -0.97 -35.62 -16.98
C ALA A 283 -2.08 -34.60 -16.64
N ALA A 284 -2.73 -34.10 -17.70
CA ALA A 284 -4.00 -33.36 -17.81
C ALA A 284 -4.15 -31.91 -17.26
N ASN A 285 -3.75 -31.55 -16.04
CA ASN A 285 -4.29 -30.32 -15.39
C ASN A 285 -3.30 -29.22 -14.92
N SER A 286 -1.99 -29.38 -15.09
CA SER A 286 -1.00 -28.32 -14.80
C SER A 286 -0.16 -28.11 -16.04
N SER A 287 -0.25 -26.93 -16.60
CA SER A 287 0.43 -26.52 -17.81
C SER A 287 1.66 -25.70 -17.39
N LEU A 288 2.86 -26.13 -17.78
CA LEU A 288 4.12 -25.46 -17.45
C LEU A 288 4.51 -24.52 -18.59
N ASP A 289 4.69 -23.23 -18.28
CA ASP A 289 5.28 -22.27 -19.19
C ASP A 289 6.80 -22.28 -19.04
N ILE A 290 7.54 -22.37 -20.15
CA ILE A 290 9.00 -22.35 -20.13
C ILE A 290 9.50 -21.08 -20.82
N GLU A 291 10.40 -20.37 -20.16
CA GLU A 291 11.11 -19.22 -20.72
C GLU A 291 12.60 -19.53 -20.81
N ILE A 292 13.15 -19.47 -22.02
CA ILE A 292 14.53 -19.79 -22.32
C ILE A 292 15.25 -18.49 -22.66
N HIS A 293 16.19 -18.10 -21.81
CA HIS A 293 17.07 -16.97 -22.06
C HIS A 293 18.16 -17.39 -23.04
N TYR A 294 18.08 -16.82 -24.23
CA TYR A 294 19.04 -16.96 -25.30
C TYR A 294 19.98 -15.75 -25.26
N VAL A 295 21.23 -15.98 -24.85
CA VAL A 295 22.27 -14.95 -24.75
C VAL A 295 23.26 -15.18 -25.87
N ASP A 296 23.31 -14.28 -26.86
CA ASP A 296 24.44 -14.22 -27.78
C ASP A 296 25.66 -13.76 -26.98
N ASP A 297 26.58 -14.70 -26.79
CA ASP A 297 27.63 -14.62 -25.79
C ASP A 297 28.76 -13.67 -26.24
N LYS A 298 28.55 -12.38 -26.01
CA LYS A 298 29.66 -11.43 -25.94
C LYS A 298 30.35 -11.44 -24.57
N THR A 299 29.87 -12.23 -23.61
CA THR A 299 30.44 -12.32 -22.26
C THR A 299 31.59 -13.33 -22.15
N HIS A 300 31.75 -14.23 -23.11
CA HIS A 300 32.97 -15.00 -23.34
C HIS A 300 33.95 -14.28 -24.29
N GLU A 301 34.43 -13.10 -23.89
CA GLU A 301 35.60 -12.43 -24.52
C GLU A 301 36.92 -13.21 -24.33
N GLN A 302 36.88 -14.45 -23.82
CA GLN A 302 38.07 -15.28 -23.57
C GLN A 302 37.83 -16.71 -24.03
N GLU A 303 37.73 -16.93 -25.33
CA GLU A 303 38.52 -17.95 -26.07
C GLU A 303 38.06 -18.00 -27.53
N VAL A 304 38.96 -17.53 -28.40
CA VAL A 304 38.81 -17.52 -29.85
C VAL A 304 38.67 -18.96 -30.36
N THR A 305 37.45 -19.37 -30.69
CA THR A 305 37.20 -20.41 -31.69
C THR A 305 36.45 -19.79 -32.86
N MET A 306 36.99 -19.95 -34.08
CA MET A 306 36.50 -19.35 -35.33
C MET A 306 35.19 -19.96 -35.85
N VAL A 307 34.24 -20.26 -34.97
CA VAL A 307 32.86 -20.54 -35.37
C VAL A 307 32.15 -19.20 -35.32
N SER A 308 31.68 -18.70 -36.47
CA SER A 308 30.86 -17.49 -36.50
C SER A 308 29.67 -17.68 -35.53
N GLY A 309 29.40 -16.69 -34.66
CA GLY A 309 28.30 -16.77 -33.67
C GLY A 309 26.95 -17.20 -34.27
N ASP A 310 26.78 -16.97 -35.57
CA ASP A 310 25.64 -17.38 -36.39
C ASP A 310 25.41 -18.90 -36.41
N GLN A 311 26.46 -19.72 -36.46
CA GLN A 311 26.33 -21.19 -36.50
C GLN A 311 26.00 -21.78 -35.13
N LEU A 312 26.55 -21.22 -34.06
CA LEU A 312 26.19 -21.59 -32.69
C LEU A 312 24.71 -21.28 -32.41
N SER A 313 24.22 -20.15 -32.93
CA SER A 313 22.83 -19.74 -32.77
C SER A 313 21.81 -20.65 -33.47
N LEU A 314 22.15 -21.10 -34.67
CA LEU A 314 21.37 -22.10 -35.40
C LEU A 314 21.31 -23.45 -34.67
N LEU A 315 22.43 -23.91 -34.11
CA LEU A 315 22.50 -25.20 -33.41
C LEU A 315 21.65 -25.21 -32.13
N GLU A 316 21.67 -24.12 -31.36
CA GLU A 316 20.90 -24.00 -30.13
C GLU A 316 19.39 -23.91 -30.40
N LEU A 317 18.97 -23.15 -31.41
CA LEU A 317 17.55 -23.11 -31.81
C LEU A 317 17.06 -24.43 -32.38
N ASN A 318 17.90 -25.13 -33.15
CA ASN A 318 17.62 -26.48 -33.59
C ASN A 318 17.49 -27.46 -32.41
N PHE A 319 18.34 -27.31 -31.38
CA PHE A 319 18.24 -28.10 -30.16
C PHE A 319 16.92 -27.82 -29.41
N ILE A 320 16.57 -26.56 -29.18
CA ILE A 320 15.30 -26.16 -28.53
C ILE A 320 14.11 -26.76 -29.29
N SER A 321 14.11 -26.62 -30.61
CA SER A 321 13.01 -27.10 -31.47
C SER A 321 12.84 -28.62 -31.42
N ASN A 322 13.94 -29.35 -31.29
CA ASN A 322 13.96 -30.82 -31.23
C ASN A 322 13.99 -31.38 -29.79
N CYS A 323 13.92 -30.52 -28.78
CA CYS A 323 14.05 -30.93 -27.39
C CYS A 323 12.81 -31.73 -26.96
N ALA A 324 12.99 -33.02 -26.68
CA ALA A 324 11.92 -33.90 -26.21
C ALA A 324 11.28 -33.41 -24.89
N PHE A 325 12.01 -32.63 -24.08
CA PHE A 325 11.45 -32.03 -22.89
C PHE A 325 10.33 -31.03 -23.21
N LEU A 326 10.61 -30.13 -24.16
CA LEU A 326 9.77 -29.01 -24.55
C LEU A 326 8.57 -29.42 -25.42
N GLN A 327 8.68 -30.53 -26.15
CA GLN A 327 7.61 -31.08 -27.00
C GLN A 327 6.52 -31.84 -26.21
N HIS A 328 6.68 -31.99 -24.89
CA HIS A 328 5.75 -32.79 -24.08
C HIS A 328 4.45 -32.05 -23.80
N ASN A 329 3.32 -32.78 -23.77
CA ASN A 329 1.97 -32.22 -23.57
C ASN A 329 1.75 -31.48 -22.23
N SER A 330 2.68 -31.62 -21.28
CA SER A 330 2.64 -30.88 -20.02
C SER A 330 3.18 -29.45 -20.15
N ILE A 331 3.88 -29.16 -21.25
CA ILE A 331 4.39 -27.83 -21.55
C ILE A 331 3.29 -27.08 -22.30
N ASN A 332 2.90 -25.94 -21.74
CA ASN A 332 1.84 -25.10 -22.28
C ASN A 332 2.36 -24.21 -23.41
N ASP A 333 3.46 -23.52 -23.11
CA ASP A 333 4.06 -22.49 -23.92
C ASP A 333 5.57 -22.52 -23.72
N VAL A 334 6.31 -22.29 -24.81
CA VAL A 334 7.75 -22.06 -24.79
C VAL A 334 7.99 -20.66 -25.33
N ILE A 335 8.60 -19.83 -24.49
CA ILE A 335 8.98 -18.45 -24.77
C ILE A 335 10.49 -18.43 -24.92
N VAL A 336 10.99 -17.98 -26.06
CA VAL A 336 12.43 -17.80 -26.27
C VAL A 336 12.74 -16.31 -26.19
N GLU A 337 13.64 -15.93 -25.29
CA GLU A 337 14.10 -14.56 -25.13
C GLU A 337 15.44 -14.38 -25.83
N PHE A 338 15.47 -13.64 -26.94
CA PHE A 338 16.71 -13.24 -27.62
C PHE A 338 17.24 -11.94 -27.08
N VAL A 339 18.56 -11.85 -26.88
CA VAL A 339 19.23 -10.64 -26.41
C VAL A 339 20.33 -10.22 -27.39
N GLY A 340 20.27 -8.98 -27.89
CA GLY A 340 21.39 -8.35 -28.61
C GLY A 340 21.67 -8.85 -30.04
N LEU A 341 20.77 -9.66 -30.62
CA LEU A 341 20.93 -10.20 -31.98
C LEU A 341 20.71 -9.13 -33.05
N ASN A 342 21.66 -9.01 -33.98
CA ASN A 342 21.64 -7.97 -35.00
C ASN A 342 21.50 -8.45 -36.45
N GLN A 343 21.56 -9.76 -36.68
CA GLN A 343 21.53 -10.35 -38.02
C GLN A 343 20.17 -10.96 -38.34
N GLU A 344 19.83 -11.08 -39.61
CA GLU A 344 18.64 -11.83 -40.03
C GLU A 344 18.82 -13.32 -39.74
N ILE A 345 17.73 -13.98 -39.31
CA ILE A 345 17.70 -15.42 -39.09
C ILE A 345 16.88 -16.12 -40.18
N ASP A 346 17.30 -17.33 -40.54
CA ASP A 346 16.51 -18.18 -41.44
C ASP A 346 15.18 -18.56 -40.79
N ALA A 347 14.09 -18.09 -41.39
CA ALA A 347 12.74 -18.34 -40.92
C ALA A 347 12.35 -19.83 -40.99
N GLU A 348 13.05 -20.65 -41.79
CA GLU A 348 12.79 -22.10 -41.90
C GLU A 348 12.94 -22.83 -40.55
N ILE A 349 13.85 -22.39 -39.68
CA ILE A 349 14.09 -22.98 -38.35
C ILE A 349 12.80 -22.98 -37.49
N PHE A 350 12.02 -21.90 -37.57
CA PHE A 350 10.77 -21.78 -36.82
C PHE A 350 9.62 -22.54 -37.48
N ASN A 351 9.63 -22.65 -38.82
CA ASN A 351 8.62 -23.41 -39.55
C ASN A 351 8.70 -24.91 -39.22
N GLU A 352 9.89 -25.42 -38.91
CA GLU A 352 10.09 -26.81 -38.48
C GLU A 352 9.68 -27.05 -37.02
N SER A 353 9.53 -25.98 -36.23
CA SER A 353 9.31 -26.05 -34.78
C SER A 353 7.86 -25.73 -34.39
N ASN A 354 7.09 -26.76 -34.04
CA ASN A 354 5.75 -26.54 -33.46
C ASN A 354 5.77 -26.00 -32.01
N VAL A 355 6.96 -25.97 -31.40
CA VAL A 355 7.20 -25.66 -29.99
C VAL A 355 7.32 -24.16 -29.76
N ILE A 356 8.12 -23.47 -30.58
CA ILE A 356 8.43 -22.04 -30.40
C ILE A 356 7.33 -21.20 -31.05
N ARG A 357 6.36 -20.76 -30.25
CA ARG A 357 5.25 -19.91 -30.71
C ARG A 357 5.35 -18.46 -30.24
N LYS A 358 6.16 -18.22 -29.20
CA LYS A 358 6.26 -16.96 -28.49
C LYS A 358 7.72 -16.55 -28.35
N ILE A 359 8.02 -15.30 -28.64
CA ILE A 359 9.38 -14.75 -28.57
C ILE A 359 9.37 -13.44 -27.78
N VAL A 360 10.45 -13.20 -27.04
CA VAL A 360 10.82 -11.88 -26.51
C VAL A 360 12.13 -11.46 -27.18
N CYS A 361 12.20 -10.23 -27.67
CA CYS A 361 13.41 -9.66 -28.26
C CYS A 361 13.87 -8.50 -27.37
N LYS A 362 15.08 -8.60 -26.80
CA LYS A 362 15.69 -7.53 -26.00
C LYS A 362 16.91 -6.98 -26.72
N PHE A 363 16.86 -5.71 -27.08
CA PHE A 363 17.95 -5.00 -27.74
C PHE A 363 18.42 -5.65 -29.04
N CYS A 364 17.51 -6.34 -29.74
CA CYS A 364 17.77 -6.89 -31.06
C CYS A 364 17.66 -5.79 -32.13
N SER A 365 18.34 -5.98 -33.26
CA SER A 365 18.16 -5.12 -34.43
C SER A 365 16.75 -5.26 -35.01
N VAL A 366 16.34 -4.24 -35.76
CA VAL A 366 15.05 -4.28 -36.45
C VAL A 366 15.05 -5.34 -37.55
N GLU A 367 16.18 -5.55 -38.22
CA GLU A 367 16.39 -6.56 -39.25
C GLU A 367 16.17 -7.98 -38.70
N PHE A 368 16.71 -8.29 -37.52
CA PHE A 368 16.47 -9.57 -36.83
C PHE A 368 14.97 -9.75 -36.57
N VAL A 369 14.32 -8.77 -35.95
CA VAL A 369 12.89 -8.85 -35.62
C VAL A 369 12.03 -9.03 -36.89
N LYS A 370 12.40 -8.38 -38.00
CA LYS A 370 11.72 -8.52 -39.30
C LYS A 370 11.91 -9.89 -39.94
N SER A 371 13.04 -10.54 -39.72
CA SER A 371 13.31 -11.89 -40.24
C SER A 371 12.50 -12.99 -39.56
N LEU A 372 11.90 -12.71 -38.39
CA LEU A 372 11.06 -13.68 -37.68
C LEU A 372 9.77 -13.98 -38.45
N PRO A 373 9.38 -15.26 -38.57
CA PRO A 373 8.20 -15.62 -39.32
C PRO A 373 6.89 -15.15 -38.66
N LYS A 374 5.92 -14.76 -39.50
CA LYS A 374 4.64 -14.14 -39.09
C LYS A 374 3.77 -14.99 -38.18
N HIS A 375 3.93 -16.32 -38.18
CA HIS A 375 3.16 -17.22 -37.32
C HIS A 375 3.67 -17.22 -35.87
N VAL A 376 4.86 -16.69 -35.62
CA VAL A 376 5.43 -16.53 -34.28
C VAL A 376 4.98 -15.21 -33.68
N THR A 377 4.44 -15.27 -32.47
CA THR A 377 4.00 -14.08 -31.72
C THR A 377 5.17 -13.49 -30.95
N ILE A 378 5.52 -12.24 -31.24
CA ILE A 378 6.53 -11.52 -30.47
C ILE A 378 5.81 -10.84 -29.32
N LEU A 379 5.99 -11.35 -28.11
CA LEU A 379 5.35 -10.81 -26.90
C LEU A 379 5.87 -9.42 -26.57
N ARG A 380 7.17 -9.20 -26.78
CA ARG A 380 7.83 -7.92 -26.47
C ARG A 380 9.07 -7.73 -27.35
N ALA A 381 9.22 -6.55 -27.91
CA ALA A 381 10.43 -6.11 -28.60
C ALA A 381 10.98 -4.83 -27.96
N ASP A 382 12.18 -4.90 -27.39
CA ASP A 382 12.89 -3.75 -26.86
C ASP A 382 13.98 -3.31 -27.82
N PHE A 383 13.89 -2.08 -28.32
CA PHE A 383 14.87 -1.48 -29.21
C PHE A 383 15.72 -0.48 -28.46
N LYS A 384 17.06 -0.54 -28.65
CA LYS A 384 18.03 0.40 -28.06
C LYS A 384 18.87 1.05 -29.14
N GLU A 385 19.10 2.35 -29.04
CA GLU A 385 19.96 3.10 -29.98
C GLU A 385 19.51 2.99 -31.44
N THR A 386 18.20 2.79 -31.67
CA THR A 386 17.65 2.61 -33.01
C THR A 386 17.23 3.92 -33.64
N THR A 387 17.25 3.98 -34.97
CA THR A 387 16.74 5.11 -35.76
C THR A 387 15.37 4.75 -36.34
N TYR A 388 14.34 5.49 -35.94
CA TYR A 388 12.97 5.35 -36.42
C TYR A 388 12.73 6.29 -37.61
N GLY A 389 12.48 5.69 -38.78
CA GLY A 389 12.35 6.35 -40.08
C GLY A 389 12.69 5.42 -41.24
N ASP A 390 13.65 4.51 -41.04
CA ASP A 390 14.00 3.44 -42.00
C ASP A 390 13.03 2.22 -41.91
N THR A 391 12.00 2.33 -41.06
CA THR A 391 11.25 1.20 -40.51
C THR A 391 9.74 1.45 -40.54
N LYS A 392 9.20 1.98 -41.65
CA LYS A 392 7.74 2.06 -41.90
C LYS A 392 7.00 0.72 -41.90
N ASP A 393 7.71 -0.38 -41.70
CA ASP A 393 7.16 -1.71 -41.67
C ASP A 393 6.35 -1.92 -40.39
N SER A 394 5.05 -2.07 -40.56
CA SER A 394 4.14 -2.46 -39.49
C SER A 394 4.55 -3.83 -38.94
N PHE A 395 4.93 -3.89 -37.67
CA PHE A 395 5.15 -5.16 -36.99
C PHE A 395 3.81 -5.79 -36.61
N VAL A 396 3.24 -6.59 -37.52
CA VAL A 396 1.88 -7.15 -37.37
C VAL A 396 1.79 -8.22 -36.26
N ASN A 397 2.92 -8.80 -35.85
CA ASN A 397 3.01 -9.89 -34.87
C ASN A 397 3.65 -9.48 -33.54
N ILE A 398 3.84 -8.18 -33.27
CA ILE A 398 4.41 -7.69 -32.00
C ILE A 398 3.30 -7.20 -31.07
N THR A 399 3.26 -7.75 -29.85
CA THR A 399 2.29 -7.34 -28.83
C THR A 399 2.72 -6.03 -28.17
N ASP A 400 3.95 -5.96 -27.64
CA ASP A 400 4.49 -4.78 -26.94
C ASP A 400 5.81 -4.32 -27.56
N VAL A 401 5.98 -3.00 -27.73
CA VAL A 401 7.24 -2.39 -28.19
C VAL A 401 7.77 -1.38 -27.18
N THR A 402 9.06 -1.45 -26.88
CA THR A 402 9.79 -0.47 -26.07
C THR A 402 10.91 0.16 -26.89
N TYR A 403 11.09 1.48 -26.77
CA TYR A 403 12.24 2.19 -27.31
C TYR A 403 13.06 2.83 -26.19
N THR A 404 14.37 2.63 -26.22
CA THR A 404 15.33 3.24 -25.29
C THR A 404 16.45 3.90 -26.07
N GLU A 405 16.84 5.11 -25.69
CA GLU A 405 18.00 5.82 -26.29
C GLU A 405 17.92 5.90 -27.83
N SER A 406 16.70 6.00 -28.38
CA SER A 406 16.42 5.91 -29.81
C SER A 406 16.12 7.28 -30.44
N ASN A 407 16.29 7.37 -31.75
CA ASN A 407 16.15 8.60 -32.54
C ASN A 407 14.92 8.52 -33.44
N PHE A 408 14.04 9.52 -33.39
CA PHE A 408 12.81 9.57 -34.18
C PHE A 408 12.85 10.75 -35.16
N TYR A 409 12.78 10.46 -36.46
CA TYR A 409 12.78 11.48 -37.53
C TYR A 409 11.40 11.69 -38.16
N GLU A 410 10.45 10.79 -37.89
CA GLU A 410 9.08 10.84 -38.40
C GLU A 410 8.06 10.84 -37.26
N ASP A 411 6.83 11.22 -37.58
CA ASP A 411 5.70 11.14 -36.64
C ASP A 411 5.38 9.67 -36.31
N ILE A 412 5.11 9.41 -35.02
CA ILE A 412 4.67 8.10 -34.53
C ILE A 412 3.17 8.13 -34.32
N VAL A 413 2.47 7.15 -34.86
CA VAL A 413 1.07 6.88 -34.55
C VAL A 413 1.00 5.43 -34.06
N PRO A 414 0.90 5.18 -32.74
CA PRO A 414 0.66 3.84 -32.22
C PRO A 414 -0.58 3.26 -32.91
N SER A 415 -0.43 2.09 -33.52
CA SER A 415 -1.54 1.40 -34.20
C SER A 415 -2.06 0.25 -33.33
N ASP A 416 -3.30 -0.19 -33.57
CA ASP A 416 -3.89 -1.36 -32.90
C ASP A 416 -3.02 -2.62 -32.98
N ALA A 417 -2.21 -2.75 -34.04
CA ALA A 417 -1.38 -3.92 -34.32
C ALA A 417 -0.06 -3.96 -33.56
N SER A 418 0.45 -2.84 -33.06
CA SER A 418 1.72 -2.76 -32.33
C SER A 418 1.63 -1.75 -31.19
N LYS A 419 1.53 -2.25 -29.95
CA LYS A 419 1.32 -1.41 -28.77
C LYS A 419 2.66 -0.88 -28.28
N ILE A 420 3.02 0.33 -28.71
CA ILE A 420 4.17 1.03 -28.13
C ILE A 420 3.88 1.26 -26.65
N ARG A 421 4.61 0.55 -25.80
CA ARG A 421 4.40 0.51 -24.35
C ARG A 421 5.25 1.54 -23.63
N SER A 422 6.48 1.75 -24.09
CA SER A 422 7.32 2.80 -23.53
C SER A 422 8.38 3.36 -24.48
N ILE A 423 8.69 4.64 -24.27
CA ILE A 423 9.78 5.37 -24.92
C ILE A 423 10.60 6.04 -23.81
N SER A 424 11.91 5.86 -23.82
CA SER A 424 12.77 6.35 -22.74
C SER A 424 14.12 6.84 -23.23
N LYS A 425 14.60 7.98 -22.68
CA LYS A 425 15.91 8.55 -23.03
C LYS A 425 16.09 8.81 -24.54
N SER A 426 14.99 9.00 -25.26
CA SER A 426 15.00 9.09 -26.72
C SER A 426 14.98 10.55 -27.20
N ILE A 427 15.22 10.75 -28.49
CA ILE A 427 15.26 12.07 -29.12
C ILE A 427 14.28 12.10 -30.29
N PHE A 428 13.39 13.09 -30.30
CA PHE A 428 12.54 13.43 -31.45
C PHE A 428 13.14 14.62 -32.20
N PHE A 429 13.48 14.43 -33.48
CA PHE A 429 14.06 15.49 -34.32
C PHE A 429 13.00 16.50 -34.77
N SER A 430 13.44 17.69 -35.17
CA SER A 430 12.60 18.87 -35.40
C SER A 430 11.41 18.59 -36.31
N GLY A 431 10.20 18.66 -35.74
CA GLY A 431 8.92 18.47 -36.44
C GLY A 431 8.29 17.10 -36.22
N SER A 432 9.03 16.12 -35.69
CA SER A 432 8.47 14.82 -35.32
C SER A 432 7.71 14.89 -33.99
N SER A 433 6.64 14.10 -33.92
CA SER A 433 5.71 14.04 -32.80
C SER A 433 5.16 12.64 -32.63
N ILE A 434 4.60 12.36 -31.45
CA ILE A 434 3.84 11.13 -31.21
C ILE A 434 2.36 11.50 -31.05
N SER A 435 1.50 10.87 -31.85
CA SER A 435 0.06 11.06 -31.78
C SER A 435 -0.55 9.94 -30.94
N ILE A 436 -1.21 10.28 -29.84
CA ILE A 436 -1.83 9.33 -28.91
C ILE A 436 -3.32 9.58 -28.93
N ASP A 437 -4.13 8.56 -29.23
CA ASP A 437 -5.59 8.66 -29.19
C ASP A 437 -6.22 7.88 -28.02
N ASP A 438 -7.55 7.80 -28.01
CA ASP A 438 -8.32 7.08 -27.01
C ASP A 438 -8.30 5.55 -27.19
N THR A 439 -7.84 5.06 -28.33
CA THR A 439 -7.61 3.62 -28.58
C THR A 439 -6.24 3.17 -28.09
N CYS A 440 -5.32 4.12 -27.90
CA CYS A 440 -3.99 3.84 -27.39
C CYS A 440 -4.05 3.11 -26.04
N PRO A 441 -3.34 1.97 -25.90
CA PRO A 441 -3.27 1.20 -24.66
C PRO A 441 -2.36 1.92 -23.64
N ASP A 442 -1.64 1.15 -22.83
CA ASP A 442 -0.69 1.70 -21.87
C ASP A 442 0.55 2.22 -22.60
N ILE A 443 0.88 3.49 -22.41
CA ILE A 443 2.10 4.10 -22.95
C ILE A 443 2.78 4.97 -21.89
N THR A 444 4.10 4.85 -21.78
CA THR A 444 4.94 5.68 -20.90
C THR A 444 6.11 6.28 -21.68
N ILE A 445 6.19 7.60 -21.73
CA ILE A 445 7.27 8.35 -22.35
C ILE A 445 8.02 9.07 -21.22
N GLN A 446 9.30 8.77 -21.03
CA GLN A 446 10.07 9.30 -19.89
C GLN A 446 11.45 9.77 -20.32
N ASN A 447 11.95 10.82 -19.67
CA ASN A 447 13.28 11.39 -19.95
C ASN A 447 13.51 11.57 -21.45
N THR A 448 12.52 12.11 -22.16
CA THR A 448 12.48 12.16 -23.62
C THR A 448 11.86 13.50 -23.99
N ALA A 449 12.62 14.34 -24.70
CA ALA A 449 12.07 15.56 -25.27
C ALA A 449 11.25 15.18 -26.51
N ALA A 450 9.94 15.40 -26.44
CA ALA A 450 9.00 15.03 -27.48
C ALA A 450 7.80 15.97 -27.49
N THR A 451 7.23 16.17 -28.67
CA THR A 451 5.90 16.76 -28.82
C THR A 451 4.88 15.64 -28.91
N ILE A 452 3.93 15.61 -27.98
CA ILE A 452 2.87 14.61 -27.92
C ILE A 452 1.57 15.28 -28.35
N LYS A 453 1.00 14.82 -29.47
CA LYS A 453 -0.31 15.23 -29.96
C LYS A 453 -1.35 14.28 -29.37
N VAL A 454 -2.16 14.75 -28.44
CA VAL A 454 -3.19 13.92 -27.82
C VAL A 454 -4.49 14.12 -28.59
N CYS A 455 -4.94 13.11 -29.33
CA CYS A 455 -6.16 13.07 -30.14
C CYS A 455 -7.27 12.29 -29.40
N GLY A 456 -8.54 12.46 -29.74
CA GLY A 456 -9.64 11.59 -29.24
C GLY A 456 -10.05 11.75 -27.76
N LEU A 457 -9.20 12.32 -26.89
CA LEU A 457 -9.50 12.53 -25.47
C LEU A 457 -10.35 13.79 -25.17
N SER A 458 -11.02 14.37 -26.18
CA SER A 458 -11.55 15.76 -26.16
C SER A 458 -10.48 16.85 -25.99
N MET A 459 -9.22 16.48 -26.20
CA MET A 459 -8.05 17.35 -26.11
C MET A 459 -7.57 17.68 -27.53
N VAL A 460 -7.37 18.96 -27.85
CA VAL A 460 -6.54 19.38 -29.00
C VAL A 460 -5.41 20.19 -28.38
N ALA A 461 -4.52 19.47 -27.71
CA ALA A 461 -3.39 20.09 -27.07
C ALA A 461 -2.11 19.32 -27.36
N GLU A 462 -1.05 20.08 -27.50
CA GLU A 462 0.30 19.58 -27.69
C GLU A 462 0.98 19.60 -26.32
N VAL A 463 1.38 18.41 -25.85
CA VAL A 463 2.18 18.26 -24.65
C VAL A 463 3.64 18.16 -25.07
N VAL A 464 4.41 19.20 -24.79
CA VAL A 464 5.84 19.27 -25.08
C VAL A 464 6.60 18.86 -23.82
N LEU A 465 7.17 17.66 -23.84
CA LEU A 465 8.05 17.19 -22.78
C LEU A 465 9.41 17.89 -22.87
N THR A 466 9.93 18.33 -21.74
CA THR A 466 11.22 19.02 -21.66
C THR A 466 12.40 18.04 -21.64
N GLU A 467 13.62 18.50 -21.96
CA GLU A 467 14.88 17.74 -21.82
C GLU A 467 15.28 17.56 -20.35
N SER A 468 14.37 17.02 -19.54
CA SER A 468 14.62 16.74 -18.13
C SER A 468 14.56 15.25 -17.85
N LEU A 469 15.43 14.81 -16.93
CA LEU A 469 15.43 13.45 -16.40
C LEU A 469 14.11 13.06 -15.72
N PHE A 470 13.33 14.05 -15.28
CA PHE A 470 12.04 13.85 -14.62
C PHE A 470 10.84 14.05 -15.55
N SER A 471 11.07 14.45 -16.81
CA SER A 471 9.99 14.58 -17.80
C SER A 471 9.29 13.24 -18.00
N CYS A 472 7.96 13.27 -17.95
CA CYS A 472 7.15 12.06 -18.06
C CYS A 472 5.79 12.37 -18.68
N PHE A 473 5.37 11.53 -19.61
CA PHE A 473 3.99 11.38 -20.00
C PHE A 473 3.60 9.92 -19.82
N LYS A 474 2.49 9.66 -19.15
CA LYS A 474 2.05 8.30 -18.87
C LYS A 474 0.54 8.19 -19.00
N LEU A 475 0.12 7.24 -19.81
CA LEU A 475 -1.26 6.85 -20.02
C LEU A 475 -1.38 5.37 -19.67
N MET A 476 -2.29 5.00 -18.77
CA MET A 476 -2.52 3.59 -18.40
C MET A 476 -4.01 3.28 -18.30
N ASN A 477 -4.39 2.12 -18.81
CA ASN A 477 -5.66 1.46 -18.55
C ASN A 477 -5.50 0.58 -17.31
N LYS A 478 -6.08 0.99 -16.18
CA LYS A 478 -6.12 0.15 -14.98
C LYS A 478 -7.26 -0.86 -15.09
N HIS A 479 -7.17 -1.92 -14.28
CA HIS A 479 -8.29 -2.83 -14.05
C HIS A 479 -9.53 -2.02 -13.60
N ASP A 480 -10.73 -2.43 -14.05
CA ASP A 480 -12.03 -1.81 -13.77
C ASP A 480 -12.38 -0.53 -14.58
N ASP A 481 -11.95 -0.45 -15.85
CA ASP A 481 -12.29 0.65 -16.80
C ASP A 481 -11.81 2.06 -16.39
N TYR A 482 -10.85 2.16 -15.46
CA TYR A 482 -10.30 3.43 -15.02
C TYR A 482 -9.00 3.77 -15.75
N ARG A 483 -8.93 4.95 -16.35
CA ARG A 483 -7.71 5.43 -17.00
C ARG A 483 -6.94 6.44 -16.13
N LEU A 484 -5.61 6.32 -16.17
CA LEU A 484 -4.65 7.25 -15.56
C LEU A 484 -3.99 8.07 -16.66
N ILE A 485 -3.95 9.38 -16.48
CA ILE A 485 -3.04 10.28 -17.18
C ILE A 485 -2.13 11.01 -16.18
N GLU A 486 -0.83 10.91 -16.39
CA GLU A 486 0.20 11.58 -15.60
C GLU A 486 1.14 12.34 -16.53
N ILE A 487 1.29 13.63 -16.28
CA ILE A 487 2.18 14.53 -17.02
C ILE A 487 3.08 15.22 -16.02
N ASN A 488 4.40 15.08 -16.21
CA ASN A 488 5.42 15.69 -15.39
C ASN A 488 6.43 16.48 -16.23
N GLU A 489 6.78 17.68 -15.75
CA GLU A 489 7.77 18.59 -16.36
C GLU A 489 7.55 18.85 -17.87
N ALA A 490 6.33 19.30 -18.19
CA ALA A 490 5.89 19.51 -19.57
C ALA A 490 5.38 20.95 -19.79
N VAL A 491 5.36 21.37 -21.05
CA VAL A 491 4.64 22.56 -21.52
C VAL A 491 3.43 22.12 -22.32
N ILE A 492 2.24 22.60 -21.99
CA ILE A 492 1.01 22.31 -22.72
C ILE A 492 0.60 23.54 -23.51
N GLN A 493 0.36 23.34 -24.80
CA GLN A 493 -0.11 24.36 -25.74
C GLN A 493 -1.50 24.00 -26.26
N GLY A 494 -2.41 24.96 -26.27
CA GLY A 494 -3.81 24.80 -26.68
C GLY A 494 -4.77 24.61 -25.52
N ALA A 495 -6.04 24.45 -25.86
CA ALA A 495 -7.09 24.12 -24.89
C ALA A 495 -7.22 22.60 -24.79
N ALA A 496 -7.12 22.07 -23.57
CA ALA A 496 -7.23 20.65 -23.29
C ALA A 496 -8.45 20.38 -22.43
N GLU A 497 -9.45 19.67 -22.96
CA GLU A 497 -10.51 19.10 -22.13
C GLU A 497 -10.14 17.66 -21.79
N ILE A 498 -10.06 17.33 -20.50
CA ILE A 498 -9.73 15.99 -20.05
C ILE A 498 -11.02 15.17 -19.99
N SER A 499 -11.10 14.13 -20.84
CA SER A 499 -12.23 13.19 -20.87
C SER A 499 -12.57 12.60 -19.50
N VAL A 500 -13.86 12.44 -19.23
CA VAL A 500 -14.40 11.81 -18.02
C VAL A 500 -13.99 10.34 -17.85
N SER A 501 -13.51 9.68 -18.92
CA SER A 501 -12.92 8.34 -18.83
C SER A 501 -11.58 8.31 -18.08
N MET A 502 -10.90 9.46 -18.00
CA MET A 502 -9.68 9.63 -17.20
C MET A 502 -10.04 9.85 -15.74
N GLN A 503 -10.02 8.79 -14.94
CA GLN A 503 -10.40 8.90 -13.54
C GLN A 503 -9.27 9.41 -12.65
N ILE A 504 -8.02 9.18 -13.06
CA ILE A 504 -6.84 9.58 -12.30
C ILE A 504 -6.02 10.54 -13.16
N ILE A 505 -5.83 11.75 -12.65
CA ILE A 505 -5.11 12.82 -13.33
C ILE A 505 -4.00 13.33 -12.42
N ALA A 506 -2.77 13.38 -12.91
CA ALA A 506 -1.64 13.98 -12.23
C ALA A 506 -0.91 14.96 -13.16
N LEU A 507 -0.87 16.23 -12.79
CA LEU A 507 -0.20 17.30 -13.51
C LEU A 507 0.85 17.92 -12.56
N ILE A 508 2.13 17.61 -12.80
CA ILE A 508 3.24 17.95 -11.91
C ILE A 508 4.24 18.81 -12.68
N ASN A 509 4.57 20.00 -12.16
CA ASN A 509 5.49 20.94 -12.81
C ASN A 509 5.11 21.22 -14.29
N VAL A 510 3.80 21.30 -14.58
CA VAL A 510 3.26 21.54 -15.92
C VAL A 510 3.07 23.03 -16.14
N LYS A 511 3.54 23.55 -17.27
CA LYS A 511 3.36 24.95 -17.66
C LYS A 511 2.39 25.06 -18.83
N LEU A 512 1.32 25.82 -18.68
CA LEU A 512 0.42 26.14 -19.79
C LEU A 512 0.94 27.40 -20.50
N SER A 513 0.96 27.40 -21.84
CA SER A 513 1.32 28.62 -22.59
C SER A 513 0.27 29.72 -22.40
N SER A 514 0.63 30.96 -22.76
CA SER A 514 -0.34 32.06 -22.83
C SER A 514 -1.49 31.64 -23.74
N GLU A 515 -2.74 31.84 -23.30
CA GLU A 515 -3.99 31.41 -23.96
C GLU A 515 -4.37 29.93 -23.81
N SER A 516 -3.48 29.09 -23.27
CA SER A 516 -3.80 27.68 -22.98
C SER A 516 -4.58 27.53 -21.68
N LYS A 517 -5.46 26.53 -21.65
CA LYS A 517 -6.32 26.21 -20.52
C LYS A 517 -6.63 24.72 -20.46
N ILE A 518 -6.61 24.15 -19.25
CA ILE A 518 -7.06 22.77 -19.03
C ILE A 518 -8.46 22.79 -18.43
N VAL A 519 -9.40 22.07 -19.03
CA VAL A 519 -10.79 21.95 -18.60
C VAL A 519 -11.02 20.53 -18.06
N PHE A 520 -11.56 20.43 -16.85
CA PHE A 520 -11.87 19.15 -16.24
C PHE A 520 -13.36 18.82 -16.35
N GLY A 521 -13.67 17.64 -16.86
CA GLY A 521 -15.01 17.08 -16.87
C GLY A 521 -15.52 16.74 -15.47
N LYS A 522 -16.80 16.37 -15.37
CA LYS A 522 -17.36 15.79 -14.14
C LYS A 522 -17.06 14.31 -14.11
N GLY A 523 -16.52 13.79 -13.01
CA GLY A 523 -16.38 12.35 -12.79
C GLY A 523 -14.96 11.88 -12.52
N HIS A 524 -13.95 12.75 -12.61
CA HIS A 524 -12.60 12.37 -12.17
C HIS A 524 -12.59 12.11 -10.67
N THR A 525 -11.98 10.99 -10.31
CA THR A 525 -11.94 10.40 -8.96
C THR A 525 -10.71 10.90 -8.20
N TYR A 526 -9.57 10.98 -8.90
CA TYR A 526 -8.30 11.47 -8.40
C TYR A 526 -7.78 12.59 -9.30
N ILE A 527 -7.46 13.74 -8.71
CA ILE A 527 -6.82 14.86 -9.41
C ILE A 527 -5.68 15.36 -8.54
N THR A 528 -4.49 15.49 -9.12
CA THR A 528 -3.35 16.17 -8.50
C THR A 528 -2.83 17.23 -9.46
N ILE A 529 -2.77 18.47 -9.00
CA ILE A 529 -2.12 19.58 -9.70
C ILE A 529 -1.09 20.16 -8.74
N SER A 530 0.20 20.03 -9.05
CA SER A 530 1.28 20.49 -8.20
C SER A 530 2.37 21.16 -9.03
N GLU A 531 3.01 22.17 -8.43
CA GLU A 531 4.16 22.87 -9.03
C GLU A 531 3.92 23.45 -10.44
N SER A 532 2.65 23.56 -10.82
CA SER A 532 2.20 23.86 -12.17
C SER A 532 1.85 25.34 -12.33
N THR A 533 1.88 25.86 -13.55
CA THR A 533 1.56 27.27 -13.84
C THR A 533 0.62 27.39 -15.02
N GLY A 534 -0.42 28.21 -14.91
CA GLY A 534 -1.38 28.44 -15.98
C GLY A 534 -2.83 28.37 -15.52
N LEU A 535 -3.78 28.51 -16.45
CA LEU A 535 -5.21 28.52 -16.17
C LEU A 535 -5.85 27.13 -16.20
N PHE A 536 -6.54 26.75 -15.12
CA PHE A 536 -7.26 25.48 -14.98
C PHE A 536 -8.75 25.75 -14.69
N ASP A 537 -9.67 25.17 -15.48
CA ASP A 537 -11.11 25.21 -15.22
C ASP A 537 -11.47 24.18 -14.16
N LEU A 538 -11.61 24.64 -12.92
CA LEU A 538 -11.95 23.79 -11.80
C LEU A 538 -13.39 24.02 -11.34
N LYS A 539 -14.27 24.56 -12.18
CA LYS A 539 -15.68 24.83 -11.81
C LYS A 539 -16.41 23.59 -11.29
N CYS A 540 -16.14 22.42 -11.87
CA CYS A 540 -16.73 21.15 -11.44
C CYS A 540 -16.28 20.68 -10.05
N TYR A 541 -15.20 21.26 -9.51
CA TYR A 541 -14.51 20.78 -8.31
C TYR A 541 -14.45 21.81 -7.19
N ILE A 542 -14.12 23.06 -7.50
CA ILE A 542 -14.08 24.16 -6.53
C ILE A 542 -14.92 25.35 -6.99
N GLY A 543 -15.74 25.22 -8.03
CA GLY A 543 -16.69 26.26 -8.45
C GLY A 543 -16.11 27.43 -9.26
N ILE A 544 -14.79 27.48 -9.49
CA ILE A 544 -14.12 28.59 -10.18
C ILE A 544 -13.06 28.12 -11.18
N GLU A 545 -12.60 29.03 -12.04
CA GLU A 545 -11.35 28.86 -12.78
C GLU A 545 -10.20 29.40 -11.93
N LEU A 546 -9.07 28.70 -11.90
CA LEU A 546 -7.93 29.08 -11.06
C LEU A 546 -6.66 29.13 -11.90
N CYS A 547 -5.97 30.28 -11.83
CA CYS A 547 -4.64 30.41 -12.40
C CYS A 547 -3.61 29.94 -11.36
N PHE A 548 -3.03 28.76 -11.58
CA PHE A 548 -2.02 28.17 -10.71
C PHE A 548 -0.68 28.89 -10.86
N ASN A 549 0.06 28.93 -9.76
CA ASN A 549 1.49 29.20 -9.75
C ASN A 549 2.23 28.00 -9.13
N LYS A 550 3.57 28.02 -9.19
CA LYS A 550 4.41 26.91 -8.74
C LYS A 550 4.28 26.56 -7.25
N ASP A 551 3.77 27.46 -6.43
CA ASP A 551 3.62 27.27 -4.99
C ASP A 551 2.23 26.70 -4.64
N MET A 552 1.32 26.58 -5.62
CA MET A 552 -0.03 26.04 -5.42
C MET A 552 -0.06 24.51 -5.55
N LEU A 553 -0.91 23.88 -4.74
CA LEU A 553 -1.23 22.47 -4.80
C LEU A 553 -2.74 22.27 -4.73
N MET A 554 -3.24 21.34 -5.54
CA MET A 554 -4.58 20.80 -5.38
C MET A 554 -4.53 19.28 -5.47
N MET A 555 -5.18 18.61 -4.53
CA MET A 555 -5.38 17.16 -4.57
C MET A 555 -6.82 16.80 -4.26
N ILE A 556 -7.38 15.90 -5.06
CA ILE A 556 -8.66 15.25 -4.85
C ILE A 556 -8.43 13.75 -4.86
N SER A 557 -9.04 13.05 -3.93
CA SER A 557 -9.02 11.58 -3.89
C SER A 557 -10.27 11.04 -3.17
N PRO A 558 -10.65 9.76 -3.35
CA PRO A 558 -11.67 9.10 -2.53
C PRO A 558 -11.25 9.03 -1.07
N LYS A 559 -12.23 9.12 -0.17
CA LYS A 559 -12.04 8.82 1.24
C LYS A 559 -12.29 7.32 1.46
N GLY A 560 -11.25 6.58 1.85
CA GLY A 560 -11.26 5.10 1.92
C GLY A 560 -12.38 4.51 2.79
N ASP A 561 -12.79 5.21 3.84
CA ASP A 561 -13.82 4.75 4.78
C ASP A 561 -15.23 5.31 4.48
N SER A 562 -15.43 5.99 3.34
CA SER A 562 -16.71 6.63 3.03
C SER A 562 -17.72 5.67 2.40
N ASN A 563 -18.80 5.38 3.13
CA ASN A 563 -19.94 4.60 2.62
C ASN A 563 -20.71 5.29 1.49
N GLN A 564 -20.46 6.58 1.24
CA GLN A 564 -21.21 7.41 0.27
C GLN A 564 -20.39 7.77 -0.97
N GLN A 565 -19.22 7.15 -1.18
CA GLN A 565 -18.29 7.48 -2.28
C GLN A 565 -17.86 8.96 -2.28
N LEU A 566 -17.77 9.58 -1.10
CA LEU A 566 -17.34 10.97 -0.99
C LEU A 566 -15.83 11.10 -1.16
N SER A 567 -15.40 12.28 -1.60
CA SER A 567 -14.00 12.61 -1.83
C SER A 567 -13.40 13.40 -0.67
N GLN A 568 -12.08 13.49 -0.63
CA GLN A 568 -11.32 14.47 0.13
C GLN A 568 -10.69 15.50 -0.82
N LEU A 569 -10.59 16.75 -0.36
CA LEU A 569 -9.94 17.87 -1.06
C LEU A 569 -8.81 18.43 -0.21
N ILE A 570 -7.64 18.61 -0.81
CA ILE A 570 -6.51 19.34 -0.22
C ILE A 570 -6.15 20.49 -1.14
N LEU A 571 -6.09 21.71 -0.60
CA LEU A 571 -5.65 22.91 -1.31
C LEU A 571 -4.51 23.58 -0.55
N CYS A 572 -3.44 23.94 -1.26
CA CYS A 572 -2.32 24.67 -0.68
C CYS A 572 -1.99 25.94 -1.47
N GLY A 573 -1.66 27.02 -0.77
CA GLY A 573 -1.07 28.25 -1.34
C GLY A 573 -2.02 29.06 -2.23
N VAL A 574 -3.33 28.82 -2.16
CA VAL A 574 -4.31 29.46 -3.03
C VAL A 574 -4.82 30.78 -2.45
N LYS A 575 -4.93 31.80 -3.31
CA LYS A 575 -5.57 33.09 -3.00
C LYS A 575 -6.89 33.21 -3.76
N PHE A 576 -7.99 33.31 -3.02
CA PHE A 576 -9.31 33.49 -3.59
C PHE A 576 -9.74 34.96 -3.55
N VAL A 577 -10.06 35.51 -4.72
CA VAL A 577 -10.52 36.90 -4.86
C VAL A 577 -12.04 37.02 -4.92
N GLU A 578 -12.72 35.93 -5.26
CA GLU A 578 -14.17 35.85 -5.39
C GLU A 578 -14.74 34.84 -4.39
N LYS A 579 -16.07 34.86 -4.23
CA LYS A 579 -16.77 33.93 -3.34
C LYS A 579 -16.83 32.55 -3.98
N ILE A 580 -16.53 31.51 -3.20
CA ILE A 580 -16.42 30.14 -3.70
C ILE A 580 -17.47 29.25 -3.07
N HIS A 581 -18.16 28.48 -3.90
CA HIS A 581 -19.11 27.47 -3.46
C HIS A 581 -18.52 26.08 -3.69
N MET A 582 -18.12 25.41 -2.60
CA MET A 582 -17.60 24.04 -2.69
C MET A 582 -18.75 23.08 -3.02
N PRO A 583 -18.60 22.20 -4.03
CA PRO A 583 -19.58 21.15 -4.32
C PRO A 583 -19.84 20.22 -3.13
N ASN A 584 -21.07 19.73 -3.01
CA ASN A 584 -21.51 18.75 -1.99
C ASN A 584 -20.99 17.32 -2.28
N ARG A 585 -19.67 17.17 -2.46
CA ARG A 585 -19.01 15.86 -2.71
C ARG A 585 -17.84 15.58 -1.78
N TYR A 586 -17.42 16.56 -0.99
CA TYR A 586 -16.26 16.45 -0.12
C TYR A 586 -16.69 16.14 1.31
N GLU A 587 -16.26 15.00 1.83
CA GLU A 587 -16.42 14.67 3.24
C GLU A 587 -15.30 15.28 4.09
N ARG A 588 -14.10 15.38 3.53
CA ARG A 588 -12.92 16.00 4.15
C ARG A 588 -12.37 17.12 3.28
N ILE A 589 -12.09 18.27 3.89
CA ILE A 589 -11.44 19.40 3.25
C ILE A 589 -10.24 19.85 4.07
N GLU A 590 -9.10 20.04 3.42
CA GLU A 590 -7.86 20.50 4.02
C GLU A 590 -7.33 21.75 3.31
N PHE A 591 -7.18 22.83 4.06
CA PHE A 591 -6.69 24.12 3.59
C PHE A 591 -5.31 24.39 4.18
N LYS A 592 -4.32 24.70 3.34
CA LYS A 592 -2.97 25.09 3.76
C LYS A 592 -2.54 26.40 3.13
N GLY A 593 -2.23 27.43 3.92
CA GLY A 593 -1.75 28.69 3.36
C GLY A 593 -2.76 29.37 2.44
N ILE A 594 -4.05 29.27 2.77
CA ILE A 594 -5.13 29.82 1.94
C ILE A 594 -5.45 31.25 2.38
N THR A 595 -5.62 32.14 1.41
CA THR A 595 -6.02 33.53 1.67
C THR A 595 -7.28 33.91 0.90
N THR A 596 -8.17 34.69 1.50
CA THR A 596 -9.34 35.25 0.79
C THR A 596 -9.28 36.77 0.76
N ALA A 597 -9.81 37.40 -0.30
CA ALA A 597 -10.06 38.84 -0.32
C ALA A 597 -11.09 39.24 0.75
N LYS A 598 -11.12 40.53 1.15
CA LYS A 598 -11.96 41.03 2.25
C LYS A 598 -13.45 40.71 2.10
N ASP A 599 -13.96 40.72 0.87
CA ASP A 599 -15.38 40.46 0.55
C ASP A 599 -15.61 39.05 -0.03
N SER A 600 -14.60 38.18 0.02
CA SER A 600 -14.68 36.79 -0.42
C SER A 600 -14.87 35.85 0.78
N ALA A 601 -15.52 34.71 0.53
CA ALA A 601 -15.66 33.62 1.48
C ALA A 601 -15.65 32.28 0.75
N ILE A 602 -15.15 31.25 1.43
CA ILE A 602 -15.24 29.86 0.99
C ILE A 602 -16.46 29.23 1.66
N ILE A 603 -17.47 28.88 0.88
CA ILE A 603 -18.69 28.23 1.36
C ILE A 603 -18.52 26.72 1.28
N LEU A 604 -18.65 26.06 2.43
CA LEU A 604 -18.55 24.61 2.53
C LEU A 604 -19.87 23.94 2.12
N GLY A 605 -19.75 22.78 1.49
CA GLY A 605 -20.90 21.93 1.15
C GLY A 605 -21.44 21.17 2.37
N ASP A 606 -22.71 20.77 2.30
CA ASP A 606 -23.42 20.10 3.40
C ASP A 606 -22.88 18.70 3.76
N LYS A 607 -22.07 18.10 2.88
CA LYS A 607 -21.41 16.81 3.07
C LYS A 607 -20.08 16.90 3.82
N CYS A 608 -19.54 18.10 4.04
CA CYS A 608 -18.27 18.27 4.73
C CYS A 608 -18.41 17.91 6.21
N LYS A 609 -17.67 16.90 6.66
CA LYS A 609 -17.64 16.43 8.05
C LYS A 609 -16.28 16.64 8.71
N GLU A 610 -15.22 16.71 7.92
CA GLU A 610 -13.86 16.90 8.41
C GLU A 610 -13.23 18.15 7.78
N LEU A 611 -12.80 19.08 8.61
CA LEU A 611 -12.15 20.31 8.17
C LEU A 611 -10.79 20.46 8.82
N SER A 612 -9.72 20.53 8.02
CA SER A 612 -8.37 20.79 8.50
C SER A 612 -7.86 22.12 7.93
N ILE A 613 -7.37 22.99 8.81
CA ILE A 613 -6.96 24.35 8.47
C ILE A 613 -5.55 24.57 8.96
N VAL A 614 -4.66 24.95 8.05
CA VAL A 614 -3.25 25.28 8.31
C VAL A 614 -2.97 26.64 7.68
N GLU A 615 -2.54 27.61 8.47
CA GLU A 615 -2.17 28.95 7.95
C GLU A 615 -3.23 29.59 7.05
N PHE A 616 -4.45 29.76 7.56
CA PHE A 616 -5.56 30.33 6.81
C PHE A 616 -5.82 31.78 7.19
N ASN A 617 -6.10 32.64 6.20
CA ASN A 617 -6.46 34.03 6.42
C ASN A 617 -7.65 34.43 5.54
N GLY A 618 -8.84 34.53 6.12
CA GLY A 618 -10.05 34.78 5.34
C GLY A 618 -11.34 34.34 6.01
N VAL A 619 -12.38 34.17 5.20
CA VAL A 619 -13.72 33.80 5.68
C VAL A 619 -14.14 32.40 5.18
N ILE A 620 -14.61 31.56 6.10
CA ILE A 620 -15.21 30.25 5.81
C ILE A 620 -16.70 30.30 6.20
N ASP A 621 -17.60 30.08 5.24
CA ASP A 621 -19.03 30.02 5.46
C ASP A 621 -19.48 28.57 5.59
N MET A 622 -19.88 28.20 6.81
CA MET A 622 -20.28 26.85 7.20
C MET A 622 -21.78 26.76 7.50
N ARG A 623 -22.60 27.74 7.07
CA ARG A 623 -24.06 27.71 7.30
C ARG A 623 -24.78 26.48 6.74
N HIS A 624 -24.20 25.82 5.74
CA HIS A 624 -24.74 24.59 5.16
C HIS A 624 -24.23 23.31 5.85
N VAL A 625 -23.23 23.41 6.73
CA VAL A 625 -22.67 22.27 7.46
C VAL A 625 -23.41 22.10 8.78
N ILE A 626 -24.14 20.98 8.91
CA ILE A 626 -24.94 20.68 10.10
C ILE A 626 -24.03 20.29 11.27
N ASN A 627 -23.12 19.35 11.04
CA ASN A 627 -22.21 18.80 12.03
C ASN A 627 -20.86 18.43 11.41
N PHE A 628 -19.78 18.74 12.13
CA PHE A 628 -18.45 18.22 11.86
C PHE A 628 -18.16 17.03 12.76
N ASP A 629 -17.64 15.96 12.17
CA ASP A 629 -17.03 14.86 12.91
C ASP A 629 -15.70 15.34 13.52
N SER A 630 -14.89 16.08 12.75
CA SER A 630 -13.66 16.69 13.26
C SER A 630 -13.33 18.04 12.61
N VAL A 631 -12.84 18.99 13.41
CA VAL A 631 -12.22 20.24 12.93
C VAL A 631 -10.83 20.36 13.52
N THR A 632 -9.82 20.49 12.68
CA THR A 632 -8.43 20.66 13.07
C THR A 632 -7.93 22.03 12.63
N ILE A 633 -7.36 22.80 13.57
CA ILE A 633 -6.88 24.16 13.32
C ILE A 633 -5.43 24.26 13.76
N HIS A 634 -4.53 24.49 12.80
CA HIS A 634 -3.12 24.80 12.99
C HIS A 634 -2.91 26.31 12.84
N ALA A 635 -2.71 26.99 13.96
CA ALA A 635 -2.45 28.42 13.94
C ALA A 635 -1.06 28.73 13.33
N SER A 636 -1.02 29.75 12.46
CA SER A 636 0.22 30.26 11.86
C SER A 636 1.10 30.95 12.91
N MET A 637 2.42 30.88 12.73
CA MET A 637 3.37 31.62 13.56
C MET A 637 3.65 33.04 13.09
N ASN A 638 3.40 33.35 11.81
CA ASN A 638 4.03 34.49 11.14
C ASN A 638 3.06 35.62 10.75
N GLU A 639 1.74 35.44 10.91
CA GLU A 639 0.74 36.45 10.54
C GLU A 639 -0.39 36.57 11.58
N GLU A 640 -1.07 37.72 11.59
CA GLU A 640 -2.43 37.85 12.12
C GLU A 640 -3.38 37.02 11.23
N ALA A 641 -3.28 35.69 11.30
CA ALA A 641 -4.17 34.78 10.63
C ALA A 641 -5.60 35.04 11.12
N SER A 642 -6.38 35.77 10.34
CA SER A 642 -7.76 36.12 10.68
C SER A 642 -8.70 35.10 10.05
N ILE A 643 -8.90 33.98 10.74
CA ILE A 643 -9.91 33.01 10.34
C ILE A 643 -11.25 33.51 10.90
N LYS A 644 -12.20 33.77 10.01
CA LYS A 644 -13.58 34.10 10.38
C LYS A 644 -14.53 33.02 9.87
N PHE A 645 -15.30 32.42 10.77
CA PHE A 645 -16.40 31.55 10.36
C PHE A 645 -17.71 32.34 10.21
N ILE A 646 -18.57 31.92 9.29
CA ILE A 646 -19.96 32.37 9.16
C ILE A 646 -20.85 31.15 9.36
N GLY A 647 -21.79 31.25 10.31
CA GLY A 647 -22.65 30.13 10.70
C GLY A 647 -22.23 29.51 12.03
N LEU A 648 -23.08 28.65 12.57
CA LEU A 648 -22.81 27.88 13.78
C LEU A 648 -23.01 26.40 13.47
N SER A 649 -22.04 25.56 13.84
CA SER A 649 -22.10 24.11 13.63
C SER A 649 -21.76 23.36 14.92
N ARG A 650 -22.25 22.13 15.04
CA ARG A 650 -21.79 21.19 16.08
C ARG A 650 -20.48 20.56 15.64
N VAL A 651 -19.57 20.29 16.57
CA VAL A 651 -18.32 19.56 16.31
C VAL A 651 -18.12 18.44 17.32
N SER A 652 -17.94 17.21 16.84
CA SER A 652 -17.65 16.07 17.71
C SER A 652 -16.20 16.11 18.21
N HIS A 653 -15.23 16.43 17.36
CA HIS A 653 -13.83 16.58 17.76
C HIS A 653 -13.21 17.89 17.25
N LEU A 654 -12.88 18.80 18.16
CA LEU A 654 -12.18 20.05 17.84
C LEU A 654 -10.74 19.96 18.32
N PHE A 655 -9.80 19.99 17.37
CA PHE A 655 -8.37 19.88 17.62
C PHE A 655 -7.64 21.19 17.29
N TYR A 656 -7.04 21.79 18.31
CA TYR A 656 -6.16 22.94 18.14
C TYR A 656 -4.70 22.53 18.23
N HIS A 657 -3.96 22.85 17.17
CA HIS A 657 -2.53 22.68 17.12
C HIS A 657 -1.87 24.06 17.01
N ASN A 658 -0.75 24.23 17.70
CA ASN A 658 0.18 25.33 17.48
C ASN A 658 -0.37 26.72 17.87
N LEU A 659 -0.96 26.86 19.05
CA LEU A 659 -1.57 28.10 19.53
C LEU A 659 -0.52 29.12 20.05
N TYR A 660 0.17 29.83 19.15
CA TYR A 660 1.35 30.63 19.56
C TYR A 660 1.09 32.12 19.86
N TYR A 661 0.14 32.83 19.23
CA TYR A 661 0.12 34.30 19.35
C TYR A 661 -1.22 35.03 19.29
N ASN A 662 -2.32 34.42 18.83
CA ASN A 662 -3.57 35.16 18.63
C ASN A 662 -4.74 34.58 19.42
N VAL A 663 -4.81 34.96 20.70
CA VAL A 663 -5.91 34.53 21.57
C VAL A 663 -7.25 35.05 21.07
N ASN A 664 -7.28 36.26 20.48
CA ASN A 664 -8.52 36.81 19.93
C ASN A 664 -9.08 35.91 18.82
N VAL A 665 -8.21 35.35 17.97
CA VAL A 665 -8.63 34.36 16.96
C VAL A 665 -9.16 33.10 17.65
N CYS A 666 -8.48 32.56 18.64
CA CYS A 666 -8.93 31.36 19.34
C CYS A 666 -10.29 31.55 20.03
N GLN A 667 -10.49 32.72 20.65
CA GLN A 667 -11.77 33.12 21.23
C GLN A 667 -12.87 33.17 20.16
N LEU A 668 -12.62 33.86 19.04
CA LEU A 668 -13.57 33.94 17.93
C LEU A 668 -13.89 32.55 17.38
N LEU A 669 -12.89 31.67 17.23
CA LEU A 669 -13.10 30.31 16.73
C LEU A 669 -14.00 29.51 17.67
N ALA A 670 -13.82 29.65 18.98
CA ALA A 670 -14.66 28.97 19.97
C ALA A 670 -16.13 29.43 19.94
N GLU A 671 -16.38 30.71 19.69
CA GLU A 671 -17.74 31.28 19.61
C GLU A 671 -18.53 30.77 18.39
N ASN A 672 -17.86 30.17 17.40
CA ASN A 672 -18.49 29.69 16.18
C ASN A 672 -19.05 28.26 16.27
N PHE A 673 -18.84 27.56 17.38
CA PHE A 673 -19.37 26.21 17.61
C PHE A 673 -20.35 26.21 18.78
N TYR A 674 -21.58 25.74 18.56
CA TYR A 674 -22.61 25.76 19.61
C TYR A 674 -22.58 24.51 20.51
N GLU A 675 -21.93 23.43 20.05
CA GLU A 675 -21.75 22.17 20.78
C GLU A 675 -20.39 21.56 20.41
N ILE A 676 -19.59 21.24 21.42
CA ILE A 676 -18.27 20.57 21.30
C ILE A 676 -18.29 19.32 22.20
N GLU A 677 -18.05 18.12 21.64
CA GLU A 677 -18.02 16.88 22.45
C GLU A 677 -16.60 16.51 22.94
N HIS A 678 -15.60 16.58 22.05
CA HIS A 678 -14.19 16.32 22.34
C HIS A 678 -13.36 17.54 21.95
N LEU A 679 -12.68 18.13 22.92
CA LEU A 679 -11.75 19.23 22.73
C LEU A 679 -10.31 18.77 22.98
N GLN A 680 -9.41 19.03 22.04
CA GLN A 680 -8.00 18.66 22.14
C GLN A 680 -7.09 19.84 21.84
N PHE A 681 -6.02 19.97 22.62
CA PHE A 681 -4.94 20.92 22.38
C PHE A 681 -3.60 20.22 22.32
N ASP A 682 -2.81 20.60 21.30
CA ASP A 682 -1.42 20.24 21.19
C ASP A 682 -0.56 21.48 20.91
N THR A 683 0.30 21.79 21.87
CA THR A 683 1.30 22.86 21.84
C THR A 683 2.71 22.32 21.61
N ASN A 684 2.86 21.07 21.16
CA ASN A 684 4.14 20.60 20.67
C ASN A 684 4.47 21.36 19.39
N CYS A 685 5.42 22.29 19.51
CA CYS A 685 6.01 22.96 18.39
C CYS A 685 7.05 22.03 17.77
N PRO A 686 6.91 21.57 16.52
CA PRO A 686 7.95 20.77 15.90
C PRO A 686 9.27 21.54 15.74
N PHE A 687 9.23 22.89 15.80
CA PHE A 687 10.43 23.73 15.84
C PHE A 687 11.31 23.50 17.08
N ARG A 688 10.80 22.91 18.16
CA ARG A 688 11.66 22.58 19.32
C ARG A 688 12.74 21.57 18.97
N ASP A 689 12.51 20.74 17.96
CA ASP A 689 13.38 19.62 17.59
C ASP A 689 13.93 19.72 16.16
N CYS A 690 13.54 20.76 15.39
CA CYS A 690 13.98 20.94 14.01
C CYS A 690 15.05 22.04 13.91
N GLU A 691 16.32 21.65 13.81
CA GLU A 691 17.44 22.57 13.49
C GLU A 691 17.32 23.18 12.09
N ASP A 692 16.45 22.62 11.24
CA ASP A 692 16.33 22.94 9.83
C ASP A 692 14.88 23.28 9.46
N ILE A 693 14.60 24.58 9.37
CA ILE A 693 13.31 25.14 8.98
C ILE A 693 12.87 24.63 7.59
N GLU A 694 13.81 24.40 6.66
CA GLU A 694 13.48 23.91 5.32
C GLU A 694 12.94 22.47 5.37
N LYS A 695 13.49 21.61 6.24
CA LYS A 695 12.95 20.26 6.45
C LYS A 695 11.57 20.28 7.07
N TYR A 696 11.30 21.13 8.06
CA TYR A 696 9.96 21.26 8.65
C TYR A 696 8.91 21.67 7.60
N HIS A 697 9.25 22.63 6.76
CA HIS A 697 8.43 23.05 5.62
C HIS A 697 8.23 21.92 4.59
N MET A 698 9.25 21.10 4.37
CA MET A 698 9.17 19.91 3.52
C MET A 698 8.27 18.80 4.13
N TYR A 699 8.32 18.58 5.45
CA TYR A 699 7.50 17.59 6.17
C TYR A 699 6.03 17.99 6.34
N THR A 700 5.74 19.30 6.45
CA THR A 700 4.36 19.82 6.58
C THR A 700 3.68 20.06 5.23
N GLY A 701 4.43 19.99 4.12
CA GLY A 701 3.98 20.37 2.79
C GLY A 701 3.88 21.88 2.56
N LEU A 702 4.38 22.68 3.49
CA LEU A 702 4.43 24.15 3.43
C LEU A 702 5.71 24.59 2.71
N ARG A 703 5.83 24.36 1.40
CA ARG A 703 6.90 25.02 0.63
C ARG A 703 6.59 26.51 0.53
N PHE A 704 7.61 27.35 0.68
CA PHE A 704 7.56 28.82 0.71
C PHE A 704 6.43 29.40 -0.14
N ILE A 705 5.33 29.83 0.46
CA ILE A 705 4.38 30.72 -0.23
C ILE A 705 5.10 32.07 -0.33
N ARG A 706 5.64 32.38 -1.51
CA ARG A 706 6.18 33.72 -1.78
C ARG A 706 5.03 34.70 -1.95
N VAL A 707 4.55 35.26 -0.83
CA VAL A 707 3.62 36.40 -0.88
C VAL A 707 4.43 37.69 -1.16
N GLY A 708 4.72 37.97 -2.43
CA GLY A 708 5.30 39.23 -2.90
C GLY A 708 6.84 39.32 -2.92
N ASN A 709 7.35 40.46 -3.42
CA ASN A 709 8.80 40.77 -3.57
C ASN A 709 9.53 41.04 -2.24
N GLN A 710 8.88 40.90 -1.09
CA GLN A 710 9.50 41.07 0.22
C GLN A 710 9.75 39.70 0.85
N ARG A 711 11.03 39.32 0.96
CA ARG A 711 11.47 38.20 1.78
C ARG A 711 11.22 38.53 3.25
N TYR A 712 10.00 38.31 3.74
CA TYR A 712 9.79 38.20 5.19
C TYR A 712 10.24 36.81 5.61
N SER A 713 11.52 36.73 5.91
CA SER A 713 12.11 35.57 6.53
C SER A 713 11.64 35.47 8.00
N PRO A 714 11.39 34.25 8.53
CA PRO A 714 11.26 33.98 9.98
C PRO A 714 12.47 34.45 10.80
N TYR A 715 13.49 35.02 10.16
CA TYR A 715 14.75 35.53 10.69
C TYR A 715 14.65 36.34 11.97
N GLN A 716 13.51 36.95 12.34
CA GLN A 716 13.44 37.58 13.67
C GLN A 716 13.29 36.55 14.78
N LEU A 717 12.43 35.53 14.63
CA LEU A 717 12.27 34.48 15.64
C LEU A 717 13.44 33.49 15.62
N THR A 718 13.94 33.11 14.44
CA THR A 718 15.11 32.20 14.35
C THR A 718 16.38 32.85 14.85
N LYS A 719 16.61 34.15 14.58
CA LYS A 719 17.77 34.89 15.09
C LYS A 719 17.62 35.30 16.55
N TYR A 720 16.40 35.27 17.09
CA TYR A 720 16.13 35.39 18.53
C TYR A 720 16.40 34.06 19.23
N LEU A 721 15.81 32.96 18.74
CA LEU A 721 16.01 31.59 19.25
C LEU A 721 17.46 31.09 19.10
N SER A 722 18.14 31.40 17.99
CA SER A 722 19.54 31.01 17.75
C SER A 722 20.55 31.83 18.54
N LYS A 723 20.12 32.91 19.22
CA LYS A 723 20.97 33.78 20.05
C LYS A 723 20.70 33.63 21.55
N GLN A 724 19.76 32.78 21.94
CA GLN A 724 19.31 32.67 23.32
C GLN A 724 19.86 31.40 23.99
N ASP A 725 20.35 31.57 25.23
CA ASP A 725 20.81 30.46 26.08
C ASP A 725 19.62 29.53 26.44
N LYS A 726 19.92 28.29 26.88
CA LYS A 726 18.92 27.31 27.36
C LYS A 726 17.92 27.86 28.40
N ALA A 727 18.25 28.95 29.09
CA ALA A 727 17.38 29.64 30.04
C ALA A 727 16.13 30.27 29.39
N ASP A 728 16.21 30.74 28.14
CA ASP A 728 15.09 31.41 27.47
C ASP A 728 14.08 30.44 26.85
N CYS A 729 14.48 29.19 26.57
CA CYS A 729 13.55 28.13 26.16
C CYS A 729 12.49 27.83 27.24
N ALA A 730 12.86 27.98 28.52
CA ALA A 730 11.93 27.84 29.63
C ALA A 730 10.91 28.99 29.68
N ALA A 731 11.33 30.21 29.35
CA ALA A 731 10.47 31.40 29.28
C ALA A 731 9.48 31.33 28.11
N ILE A 732 9.90 30.81 26.96
CA ILE A 732 8.99 30.54 25.84
C ILE A 732 7.98 29.47 26.26
N SER A 733 8.44 28.35 26.83
CA SER A 733 7.57 27.28 27.32
C SER A 733 6.48 27.77 28.29
N SER A 734 6.83 28.63 29.26
CA SER A 734 5.86 29.20 30.20
C SER A 734 4.88 30.18 29.55
N LEU A 735 5.31 30.94 28.53
CA LEU A 735 4.42 31.80 27.75
C LEU A 735 3.37 30.96 26.99
N LEU A 736 3.77 29.83 26.42
CA LEU A 736 2.88 28.90 25.72
C LEU A 736 1.87 28.25 26.66
N ASP A 737 2.36 27.77 27.81
CA ASP A 737 1.50 27.23 28.86
C ASP A 737 0.47 28.30 29.28
N SER A 738 0.89 29.56 29.44
CA SER A 738 -0.01 30.67 29.81
C SER A 738 -1.05 30.97 28.74
N ALA A 739 -0.65 31.02 27.46
CA ALA A 739 -1.56 31.25 26.34
C ALA A 739 -2.58 30.11 26.20
N ALA A 740 -2.12 28.85 26.26
CA ALA A 740 -2.98 27.68 26.21
C ALA A 740 -3.99 27.67 27.37
N ASN A 741 -3.56 27.95 28.60
CA ASN A 741 -4.45 28.04 29.76
C ASN A 741 -5.46 29.18 29.64
N PHE A 742 -5.06 30.32 29.09
CA PHE A 742 -5.94 31.46 28.89
C PHE A 742 -7.01 31.17 27.82
N ILE A 743 -6.62 30.56 26.69
CA ILE A 743 -7.55 30.10 25.64
C ILE A 743 -8.50 29.05 26.20
N LEU A 744 -7.97 28.05 26.92
CA LEU A 744 -8.77 27.03 27.58
C LEU A 744 -9.76 27.63 28.60
N ASN A 745 -9.34 28.64 29.36
CA ASN A 745 -10.21 29.37 30.28
C ASN A 745 -11.34 30.11 29.56
N ILE A 746 -11.06 30.72 28.41
CA ILE A 746 -12.08 31.39 27.59
C ILE A 746 -13.09 30.36 27.08
N ILE A 747 -12.59 29.28 26.48
CA ILE A 747 -13.41 28.21 25.91
C ILE A 747 -14.29 27.63 27.01
N LEU A 748 -13.73 27.09 28.10
CA LEU A 748 -14.51 26.45 29.16
C LEU A 748 -15.53 27.35 29.87
N LYS A 749 -15.44 28.68 29.75
CA LYS A 749 -16.42 29.64 30.29
C LYS A 749 -17.62 29.88 29.37
N GLN A 750 -17.55 29.53 28.09
CA GLN A 750 -18.66 29.71 27.15
C GLN A 750 -19.74 28.62 27.34
N SER A 751 -21.01 28.95 27.13
CA SER A 751 -22.17 28.07 27.35
C SER A 751 -22.16 26.79 26.50
N ALA A 752 -21.61 26.87 25.28
CA ALA A 752 -21.42 25.76 24.35
C ALA A 752 -20.58 24.60 24.94
N ASN A 753 -19.84 24.83 26.02
CA ASN A 753 -18.87 23.86 26.55
C ASN A 753 -19.46 22.92 27.61
N SER A 754 -20.70 23.16 28.02
CA SER A 754 -21.42 22.22 28.88
C SER A 754 -21.59 20.82 28.26
N THR A 755 -21.35 20.69 26.95
CA THR A 755 -21.41 19.46 26.17
C THR A 755 -20.07 18.72 26.06
N ILE A 756 -18.96 19.30 26.52
CA ILE A 756 -17.65 18.66 26.43
C ILE A 756 -17.63 17.42 27.31
N LYS A 757 -17.49 16.25 26.67
CA LYS A 757 -17.33 14.95 27.30
C LYS A 757 -15.87 14.53 27.38
N LYS A 758 -15.03 14.98 26.46
CA LYS A 758 -13.61 14.63 26.43
C LYS A 758 -12.74 15.87 26.26
N LEU A 759 -11.77 16.04 27.15
CA LEU A 759 -10.79 17.14 27.10
C LEU A 759 -9.37 16.58 27.12
N GLU A 760 -8.56 16.95 26.13
CA GLU A 760 -7.18 16.50 26.01
C GLU A 760 -6.19 17.67 25.86
N LEU A 761 -5.15 17.73 26.68
CA LEU A 761 -4.12 18.77 26.72
C LEU A 761 -2.74 18.11 26.66
N LEU A 762 -2.29 17.72 25.46
CA LEU A 762 -1.17 16.79 25.31
C LEU A 762 0.18 17.39 25.72
N SER A 763 0.35 18.70 25.55
CA SER A 763 1.68 19.35 25.58
C SER A 763 1.71 20.68 26.33
N ALA A 764 0.59 21.08 26.93
CA ALA A 764 0.43 22.33 27.67
C ALA A 764 0.32 22.05 29.17
N ALA A 765 1.10 22.75 29.99
CA ALA A 765 0.98 22.67 31.43
C ALA A 765 -0.29 23.37 31.90
N VAL A 766 -1.10 22.71 32.72
CA VAL A 766 -2.39 23.22 33.18
C VAL A 766 -2.25 24.07 34.44
N SER A 767 -2.92 25.22 34.50
CA SER A 767 -2.91 26.10 35.68
C SER A 767 -3.96 25.70 36.73
N CYS A 768 -3.77 26.15 37.98
CA CYS A 768 -4.71 25.91 39.07
C CYS A 768 -6.12 26.50 38.82
N GLU A 769 -6.24 27.53 37.99
CA GLU A 769 -7.53 28.11 37.63
C GLU A 769 -8.34 27.16 36.75
N ASN A 770 -7.67 26.47 35.82
CA ASN A 770 -8.31 25.50 34.92
C ASN A 770 -8.87 24.30 35.69
N TYR A 771 -8.25 23.87 36.79
CA TYR A 771 -8.77 22.78 37.64
C TYR A 771 -10.18 23.09 38.18
N LYS A 772 -10.43 24.35 38.56
CA LYS A 772 -11.76 24.78 39.02
C LYS A 772 -12.79 24.71 37.90
N LEU A 773 -12.38 25.01 36.66
CA LEU A 773 -13.24 24.94 35.49
C LEU A 773 -13.54 23.49 35.10
N PHE A 774 -12.57 22.58 35.18
CA PHE A 774 -12.82 21.15 34.91
C PHE A 774 -13.87 20.58 35.86
N LYS A 775 -13.78 20.91 37.16
CA LYS A 775 -14.80 20.51 38.15
C LYS A 775 -16.20 21.06 37.84
N ALA A 776 -16.28 22.22 37.20
CA ALA A 776 -17.55 22.81 36.80
C ALA A 776 -18.19 22.12 35.57
N GLN A 777 -17.41 21.36 34.80
CA GLN A 777 -17.89 20.61 33.63
C GLN A 777 -18.54 19.29 34.04
N LYS A 778 -19.84 19.33 34.38
CA LYS A 778 -20.59 18.14 34.81
C LYS A 778 -20.68 17.02 33.76
N GLY A 779 -20.48 17.34 32.49
CA GLY A 779 -20.52 16.39 31.38
C GLY A 779 -19.17 15.77 31.03
N LEU A 780 -18.06 16.17 31.67
CA LEU A 780 -16.73 15.72 31.33
C LEU A 780 -16.50 14.29 31.81
N GLU A 781 -16.36 13.35 30.88
CA GLU A 781 -16.14 11.93 31.10
C GLU A 781 -14.65 11.56 31.04
N ILE A 782 -13.88 12.22 30.17
CA ILE A 782 -12.47 11.93 29.95
C ILE A 782 -11.66 13.23 30.03
N LEU A 783 -10.65 13.23 30.89
CA LEU A 783 -9.67 14.32 31.01
C LEU A 783 -8.25 13.77 30.85
N LYS A 784 -7.56 14.17 29.78
CA LYS A 784 -6.16 13.79 29.49
C LYS A 784 -5.31 15.05 29.47
N PHE A 785 -4.20 15.10 30.21
CA PHE A 785 -3.32 16.27 30.18
C PHE A 785 -1.91 15.92 30.66
N ALA A 786 -0.93 16.71 30.23
CA ALA A 786 0.44 16.61 30.72
C ALA A 786 0.64 17.50 31.96
N LEU A 787 1.11 16.90 33.07
CA LEU A 787 1.49 17.63 34.28
C LEU A 787 2.97 17.98 34.23
N LYS A 788 3.28 19.28 34.16
CA LYS A 788 4.66 19.78 34.33
C LYS A 788 5.13 19.64 35.78
N ILE A 789 4.22 19.87 36.74
CA ILE A 789 4.43 19.69 38.18
C ILE A 789 3.11 19.19 38.79
N LEU A 790 3.11 18.02 39.43
CA LEU A 790 1.99 17.54 40.23
C LEU A 790 1.89 18.35 41.53
N GLN A 791 0.86 19.18 41.66
CA GLN A 791 0.60 19.94 42.89
C GLN A 791 -0.52 19.29 43.71
N VAL A 792 -0.42 19.35 45.04
CA VAL A 792 -1.43 18.81 45.98
C VAL A 792 -2.83 19.34 45.69
N VAL A 793 -2.93 20.60 45.22
CA VAL A 793 -4.18 21.26 44.82
C VAL A 793 -4.93 20.48 43.74
N PHE A 794 -4.24 19.76 42.84
CA PHE A 794 -4.88 18.91 41.84
C PHE A 794 -5.70 17.79 42.49
N PHE A 795 -5.12 17.05 43.43
CA PHE A 795 -5.81 15.96 44.13
C PHE A 795 -6.97 16.46 45.02
N ILE A 796 -6.89 17.70 45.50
CA ILE A 796 -7.97 18.32 46.28
C ILE A 796 -9.15 18.74 45.39
N LEU A 797 -8.86 19.26 44.18
CA LEU A 797 -9.87 19.81 43.29
C LEU A 797 -10.48 18.78 42.33
N CYS A 798 -9.75 17.71 42.00
CA CYS A 798 -10.19 16.59 41.16
C CYS A 798 -10.15 15.24 41.91
N PRO A 799 -10.78 15.08 43.09
CA PRO A 799 -10.65 13.88 43.91
C PRO A 799 -11.43 12.66 43.39
N SER A 800 -12.26 12.84 42.37
CA SER A 800 -13.18 11.82 41.82
C SER A 800 -13.01 11.60 40.32
N LEU A 801 -11.85 11.96 39.77
CA LEU A 801 -11.41 11.65 38.41
C LEU A 801 -10.55 10.37 38.40
#